data_AF-A0AAD4WMK6-F1
#
_entry.id   AF-A0AAD4WMK6-F1
#
_cell.length_a   1.000
_cell.length_b   1.000
_cell.length_c   1.000
_cell.angle_alpha   90.00
_cell.angle_beta   90.00
_cell.angle_gamma   90.00
#
_symmetry.space_group_name_H-M   'P 1'
#
loop_
_entity.id
_entity.type
_entity.pdbx_description
1 polymer ?
#
loop_
_entity_poly.entity_id
_entity_poly.type
_entity_poly.pdbx_seq_one_letter_code
_entity_poly.pdbx_strand_id
1 'polypeptide(L)'
;MASAPGDLEKAEASRTDYPNSNQTTENYDTRDVDVKNSKNAARLTKIFITSCVLGVFMDPLFLYIPLLNYKLKCLRLDNTIKNIALVSRLFTDLFYVGRIILQVCRFENCSPFMNRILPESCSSNLITSLIKGFRELLPEVTEVHKKEYLIPSITKEIWKSSIIVDILAILPLPQVAILFFFPKMRVSGSFGKRTMNFLIMVQYVPRVLRIYLSCKKARKPFKGQIPLLLKGLLNLFLYFLASHVLGAFWYFFAAQQMISCWEHACRYGNGCGAITFNCDDHQTLKNITVLNDFCPINPPDKTPRFNFGIYLNVLQSGALWSTDYPLKFLNSFGWGLRNLSSLASNLQPSFYTWEIAFVAFISIIGLILFVYLIGNLQTYVLIDTERLELHRRENKLKRKLKENDRKVESWLSGHGIPLSRKQKIMEEIKRELEENSDFDVVREILFILPLEEIKSCSPLSRLRKVPLLKDMDEGVLVEISEKLHPEKYTPGKIIINKGETLQMMLFIVDGRVIIEKTDGSQLEHLGPGDFYGEELLVSPLWTSSSDAKPINQSVQAIDDVQALVLSATDMATLSFSSRRHINELRMVVTILQKVPKLQTMDKQVLKAMSHHLSPVSYKRDDYIVRENQPVSRMFFITRGEVTKNENPPEANFIGEELLEWVLDKSFPTILPLSTCTVRVVSNDAEVLILKARMLKNVVSKFMKHFSNFASLSDIQLTWLKKVEIFQQMDEQVLEAICKCLKHMNFNVAKRHILQEKKPLKMMFFVIRGVVLIESDGALEENVKNTCEIGSFYGEELVQWVTTWVHKSFPAKLPLSPGSALCSVRGGPVEILALKADDLKSVVSEFRSKFSTETTLPTDSDQPRELTILKNVEILKTMNEEVLKEVCKHLTEKTYKDEYIIMKDKQMEMMFFIVSGVVSVTKENSKHYLREGERPNHSGDELIQRWVRSKSASVSAELPTSPSSFWAIGEVEVLILKAEDLASVQLGDRIG
;
A
#
# COMPACT_ATOMS: atom_id res chain seq x y z
N MET A 1 40.39 -12.33 33.60
CA MET A 1 41.05 -11.04 33.84
C MET A 1 40.82 -10.17 32.63
N ALA A 2 40.11 -9.07 32.86
CA ALA A 2 39.62 -8.14 31.87
C ALA A 2 40.71 -7.16 31.42
N SER A 3 40.59 -6.68 30.17
CA SER A 3 40.88 -5.28 29.83
C SER A 3 40.29 -4.94 28.45
N ALA A 4 39.23 -4.15 28.48
CA ALA A 4 38.85 -3.10 27.51
C ALA A 4 38.64 -1.81 28.38
N PRO A 5 38.32 -0.61 27.85
CA PRO A 5 38.23 -0.10 26.47
C PRO A 5 38.92 1.29 26.29
N GLY A 6 38.79 1.93 25.12
CA GLY A 6 39.18 3.33 24.91
C GLY A 6 38.97 3.84 23.48
N ASP A 7 37.88 4.61 23.30
CA ASP A 7 37.29 5.17 22.08
C ASP A 7 37.95 6.47 21.53
N LEU A 8 37.68 6.78 20.25
CA LEU A 8 37.32 8.12 19.70
C LEU A 8 37.00 7.95 18.19
N GLU A 9 35.74 7.86 17.73
CA GLU A 9 34.66 8.86 17.54
C GLU A 9 34.75 9.75 16.26
N LYS A 10 33.67 9.65 15.46
CA LYS A 10 33.02 10.63 14.56
C LYS A 10 33.66 11.11 13.25
N ALA A 11 32.97 10.78 12.14
CA ALA A 11 32.38 11.78 11.24
C ALA A 11 31.28 11.15 10.36
N GLU A 12 30.01 11.42 10.70
CA GLU A 12 28.86 11.38 9.78
C GLU A 12 28.65 12.79 9.21
N ALA A 13 28.44 12.90 7.89
CA ALA A 13 27.45 13.81 7.29
C ALA A 13 27.42 13.69 5.74
N SER A 14 26.28 13.20 5.25
CA SER A 14 25.55 13.59 4.03
C SER A 14 26.31 13.93 2.73
N ARG A 15 26.04 13.13 1.68
CA ARG A 15 25.50 13.67 0.43
C ARG A 15 24.81 12.57 -0.39
N THR A 16 23.51 12.76 -0.55
CA THR A 16 22.69 12.23 -1.64
C THR A 16 23.28 12.66 -2.98
N ASP A 17 23.48 11.73 -3.90
CA ASP A 17 23.32 11.98 -5.33
C ASP A 17 23.06 10.65 -6.06
N TYR A 18 21.95 10.64 -6.80
CA TYR A 18 21.58 9.60 -7.77
C TYR A 18 22.67 9.43 -8.82
N PRO A 19 22.97 8.21 -9.32
CA PRO A 19 23.82 8.08 -10.49
C PRO A 19 23.00 8.49 -11.72
N ASN A 20 23.24 9.69 -12.20
CA ASN A 20 22.76 10.16 -13.49
C ASN A 20 23.34 9.27 -14.59
N SER A 21 22.43 8.76 -15.43
CA SER A 21 22.72 8.11 -16.70
C SER A 21 23.49 9.04 -17.63
N ASN A 22 24.41 8.43 -18.40
CA ASN A 22 25.16 8.95 -19.55
C ASN A 22 26.52 9.61 -19.25
N GLN A 23 27.58 8.80 -19.26
CA GLN A 23 28.71 9.04 -20.17
C GLN A 23 29.69 7.85 -20.26
N THR A 24 29.97 7.50 -21.52
CA THR A 24 31.19 6.84 -22.05
C THR A 24 31.48 5.37 -21.75
N THR A 25 31.12 4.57 -22.77
CA THR A 25 31.60 3.25 -23.18
C THR A 25 33.12 3.17 -23.40
N GLU A 26 33.92 3.41 -22.37
CA GLU A 26 35.35 3.04 -22.34
C GLU A 26 35.67 2.34 -21.01
N ASN A 27 35.72 0.99 -21.01
CA ASN A 27 36.44 0.09 -20.08
C ASN A 27 35.75 -1.28 -19.85
N TYR A 28 35.12 -1.86 -20.88
CA TYR A 28 34.79 -3.28 -20.87
C TYR A 28 35.88 -4.11 -21.59
N ASP A 29 36.33 -3.68 -22.77
CA ASP A 29 37.35 -4.39 -23.55
C ASP A 29 38.75 -4.42 -22.92
N THR A 30 39.20 -3.31 -22.32
CA THR A 30 40.51 -3.23 -21.63
C THR A 30 40.58 -4.18 -20.43
N ARG A 31 39.47 -4.33 -19.67
CA ARG A 31 39.40 -5.29 -18.56
C ARG A 31 39.42 -6.73 -19.04
N ASP A 32 38.74 -7.04 -20.14
CA ASP A 32 38.72 -8.41 -20.67
C ASP A 32 40.07 -8.82 -21.28
N VAL A 33 40.79 -7.88 -21.92
CA VAL A 33 42.15 -8.08 -22.43
C VAL A 33 43.13 -8.30 -21.27
N ASP A 34 43.11 -7.47 -20.22
CA ASP A 34 43.97 -7.66 -19.04
C ASP A 34 43.68 -8.97 -18.29
N VAL A 35 42.41 -9.37 -18.21
CA VAL A 35 41.99 -10.65 -17.63
C VAL A 35 42.45 -11.83 -18.48
N LYS A 36 42.38 -11.74 -19.81
CA LYS A 36 42.86 -12.76 -20.75
C LYS A 36 44.39 -12.91 -20.71
N ASN A 37 45.11 -11.80 -20.64
CA ASN A 37 46.57 -11.75 -20.53
C ASN A 37 47.05 -12.34 -19.20
N SER A 38 46.36 -12.03 -18.10
CA SER A 38 46.60 -12.62 -16.77
C SER A 38 46.34 -14.13 -16.73
N LYS A 39 45.25 -14.60 -17.38
CA LYS A 39 44.93 -16.04 -17.51
C LYS A 39 46.00 -16.80 -18.32
N ASN A 40 46.48 -16.23 -19.42
CA ASN A 40 47.53 -16.84 -20.25
C ASN A 40 48.87 -16.93 -19.52
N ALA A 41 49.28 -15.87 -18.79
CA ALA A 41 50.48 -15.89 -17.95
C ALA A 41 50.41 -16.95 -16.84
N ALA A 42 49.23 -17.11 -16.21
CA ALA A 42 49.00 -18.16 -15.23
C ALA A 42 49.07 -19.57 -15.86
N ARG A 43 48.57 -19.75 -17.08
CA ARG A 43 48.64 -21.02 -17.83
C ARG A 43 50.09 -21.40 -18.19
N LEU A 44 50.87 -20.46 -18.70
CA LEU A 44 52.30 -20.65 -18.99
C LEU A 44 53.10 -21.00 -17.74
N THR A 45 52.79 -20.36 -16.62
CA THR A 45 53.42 -20.68 -15.32
C THR A 45 53.11 -22.12 -14.88
N LYS A 46 51.87 -22.59 -15.07
CA LYS A 46 51.48 -23.99 -14.78
C LYS A 46 52.22 -24.98 -15.68
N ILE A 47 52.26 -24.73 -17.00
CA ILE A 47 52.99 -25.56 -17.97
C ILE A 47 54.46 -25.67 -17.59
N PHE A 48 55.09 -24.55 -17.23
CA PHE A 48 56.48 -24.52 -16.77
C PHE A 48 56.70 -25.35 -15.49
N ILE A 49 55.82 -25.23 -14.49
CA ILE A 49 55.96 -26.01 -13.25
C ILE A 49 55.84 -27.51 -13.57
N THR A 50 54.88 -27.89 -14.41
CA THR A 50 54.71 -29.29 -14.85
C THR A 50 55.94 -29.80 -15.58
N SER A 51 56.54 -29.01 -16.48
CA SER A 51 57.77 -29.41 -17.17
C SER A 51 58.97 -29.52 -16.23
N CYS A 52 59.06 -28.68 -15.19
CA CYS A 52 60.09 -28.82 -14.14
C CYS A 52 59.93 -30.12 -13.36
N VAL A 53 58.70 -30.47 -12.97
CA VAL A 53 58.38 -31.72 -12.27
C VAL A 53 58.75 -32.93 -13.13
N LEU A 54 58.40 -32.90 -14.42
CA LEU A 54 58.77 -33.92 -15.38
C LEU A 54 60.30 -34.04 -15.53
N GLY A 55 61.02 -32.91 -15.60
CA GLY A 55 62.48 -32.91 -15.67
C GLY A 55 63.15 -33.54 -14.47
N VAL A 56 62.70 -33.22 -13.25
CA VAL A 56 63.23 -33.78 -12.01
C VAL A 56 62.94 -35.28 -11.89
N PHE A 57 61.81 -35.76 -12.45
CA PHE A 57 61.50 -37.18 -12.54
C PHE A 57 62.38 -37.92 -13.56
N MET A 58 62.76 -37.28 -14.66
CA MET A 58 63.57 -37.91 -15.73
C MET A 58 65.09 -37.83 -15.49
N ASP A 59 65.59 -36.87 -14.71
CA ASP A 59 67.02 -36.71 -14.45
C ASP A 59 67.72 -37.98 -13.90
N PRO A 60 67.11 -38.83 -13.05
CA PRO A 60 67.73 -40.08 -12.61
C PRO A 60 67.98 -41.11 -13.72
N LEU A 61 67.43 -40.94 -14.93
CA LEU A 61 67.75 -41.79 -16.09
C LEU A 61 69.25 -41.84 -16.37
N PHE A 62 69.98 -40.76 -16.10
CA PHE A 62 71.43 -40.69 -16.25
C PHE A 62 72.18 -41.73 -15.39
N LEU A 63 71.60 -42.14 -14.26
CA LEU A 63 72.16 -43.14 -13.35
C LEU A 63 71.94 -44.59 -13.83
N TYR A 64 71.01 -44.83 -14.75
CA TYR A 64 70.75 -46.16 -15.33
C TYR A 64 71.54 -46.47 -16.60
N ILE A 65 72.36 -45.51 -17.06
CA ILE A 65 73.17 -45.63 -18.27
C ILE A 65 74.31 -46.66 -18.16
N PRO A 66 75.03 -46.79 -17.03
CA PRO A 66 76.06 -47.82 -16.89
C PRO A 66 75.45 -49.21 -17.03
N LEU A 67 76.00 -49.99 -17.95
CA LEU A 67 75.57 -51.35 -18.23
C LEU A 67 76.79 -52.28 -18.16
N LEU A 68 76.73 -53.30 -17.32
CA LEU A 68 77.81 -54.24 -17.15
C LEU A 68 77.62 -55.42 -18.11
N ASN A 69 78.73 -55.92 -18.67
CA ASN A 69 78.73 -57.17 -19.41
C ASN A 69 79.25 -58.30 -18.51
N TYR A 70 78.38 -59.25 -18.18
CA TYR A 70 78.74 -60.34 -17.27
C TYR A 70 79.80 -61.29 -17.85
N LYS A 71 79.79 -61.51 -19.18
CA LYS A 71 80.73 -62.41 -19.86
C LYS A 71 82.11 -61.79 -20.01
N LEU A 72 82.16 -60.52 -20.42
CA LEU A 72 83.41 -59.80 -20.73
C LEU A 72 83.99 -59.01 -19.54
N LYS A 73 83.31 -58.99 -18.39
CA LYS A 73 83.67 -58.24 -17.17
C LYS A 73 84.12 -56.81 -17.49
N CYS A 74 83.26 -56.10 -18.20
CA CYS A 74 83.52 -54.76 -18.68
C CYS A 74 82.28 -53.88 -18.55
N LEU A 75 82.50 -52.57 -18.60
CA LEU A 75 81.49 -51.53 -18.51
C LEU A 75 81.23 -50.91 -19.89
N ARG A 76 79.97 -50.92 -20.32
CA ARG A 76 79.48 -50.22 -21.52
C ARG A 76 78.36 -49.24 -21.16
N LEU A 77 78.03 -48.37 -22.13
CA LEU A 77 76.89 -47.46 -22.03
C LEU A 77 75.66 -48.12 -22.63
N ASP A 78 74.52 -48.01 -21.95
CA ASP A 78 73.23 -48.26 -22.55
C ASP A 78 72.86 -47.09 -23.48
N ASN A 79 73.08 -47.26 -24.78
CA ASN A 79 72.85 -46.20 -25.77
C ASN A 79 71.37 -45.79 -25.84
N THR A 80 70.45 -46.70 -25.56
CA THR A 80 69.00 -46.43 -25.59
C THR A 80 68.64 -45.48 -24.44
N ILE A 81 69.01 -45.82 -23.20
CA ILE A 81 68.75 -44.98 -22.03
C ILE A 81 69.51 -43.66 -22.13
N LYS A 82 70.76 -43.68 -22.62
CA LYS A 82 71.57 -42.48 -22.86
C LYS A 82 70.86 -41.50 -23.79
N ASN A 83 70.37 -41.97 -24.94
CA ASN A 83 69.68 -41.13 -25.90
C ASN A 83 68.36 -40.59 -25.33
N ILE A 84 67.57 -41.43 -24.63
CA ILE A 84 66.32 -41.01 -23.98
C ILE A 84 66.59 -39.93 -22.92
N ALA A 85 67.60 -40.12 -22.07
CA ALA A 85 67.97 -39.17 -21.03
C ALA A 85 68.42 -37.83 -21.63
N LEU A 86 69.26 -37.84 -22.68
CA LEU A 86 69.70 -36.62 -23.36
C LEU A 86 68.55 -35.88 -24.05
N VAL A 87 67.66 -36.58 -24.73
CA VAL A 87 66.50 -35.99 -25.42
C VAL A 87 65.50 -35.41 -24.42
N SER A 88 65.16 -36.17 -23.38
CA SER A 88 64.26 -35.70 -22.32
C SER A 88 64.83 -34.49 -21.60
N ARG A 89 66.14 -34.49 -21.35
CA ARG A 89 66.83 -33.37 -20.73
C ARG A 89 66.78 -32.12 -21.60
N LEU A 90 67.14 -32.23 -22.88
CA LEU A 90 67.04 -31.14 -23.85
C LEU A 90 65.63 -30.55 -23.89
N PHE A 91 64.60 -31.41 -23.98
CA PHE A 91 63.21 -30.99 -24.01
C PHE A 91 62.82 -30.19 -22.76
N THR A 92 63.20 -30.64 -21.56
CA THR A 92 62.88 -29.92 -20.32
C THR A 92 63.66 -28.61 -20.17
N ASP A 93 64.90 -28.57 -20.66
CA ASP A 93 65.76 -27.38 -20.61
C ASP A 93 65.21 -26.24 -21.49
N LEU A 94 64.53 -26.55 -22.60
CA LEU A 94 63.86 -25.54 -23.44
C LEU A 94 62.84 -24.71 -22.66
N PHE A 95 62.13 -25.30 -21.69
CA PHE A 95 61.19 -24.55 -20.85
C PHE A 95 61.90 -23.60 -19.88
N TYR A 96 63.06 -23.98 -19.35
CA TYR A 96 63.90 -23.09 -18.53
C TYR A 96 64.46 -21.95 -19.38
N VAL A 97 64.97 -22.24 -20.57
CA VAL A 97 65.44 -21.23 -21.52
C VAL A 97 64.31 -20.25 -21.88
N GLY A 98 63.14 -20.76 -22.26
CA GLY A 98 61.97 -19.92 -22.57
C GLY A 98 61.58 -19.03 -21.38
N ARG A 99 61.62 -19.53 -20.14
CA ARG A 99 61.31 -18.72 -18.96
C ARG A 99 62.38 -17.68 -18.65
N ILE A 100 63.67 -18.01 -18.80
CA ILE A 100 64.77 -17.03 -18.65
C ILE A 100 64.62 -15.94 -19.71
N ILE A 101 64.35 -16.29 -20.96
CA ILE A 101 64.08 -15.32 -22.04
C ILE A 101 62.89 -14.43 -21.66
N LEU A 102 61.76 -15.00 -21.23
CA LEU A 102 60.60 -14.21 -20.80
C LEU A 102 60.90 -13.30 -19.60
N GLN A 103 61.73 -13.73 -18.66
CA GLN A 103 62.14 -12.90 -17.52
C GLN A 103 63.04 -11.76 -17.96
N VAL A 104 64.05 -12.02 -18.80
CA VAL A 104 64.96 -11.01 -19.34
C VAL A 104 64.23 -10.00 -20.22
N CYS A 105 63.36 -10.46 -21.13
CA CYS A 105 62.51 -9.59 -21.97
C CYS A 105 61.55 -8.71 -21.18
N ARG A 106 61.23 -9.06 -19.92
CA ARG A 106 60.39 -8.24 -19.04
C ARG A 106 61.19 -7.12 -18.34
N PHE A 107 62.51 -7.28 -18.21
CA PHE A 107 63.38 -6.32 -17.54
C PHE A 107 63.85 -5.19 -18.47
N GLU A 108 63.89 -5.41 -19.78
CA GLU A 108 64.28 -4.40 -20.76
C GLU A 108 63.12 -4.10 -21.73
N ASN A 109 62.75 -2.82 -21.85
CA ASN A 109 62.01 -2.35 -23.02
C ASN A 109 62.77 -2.80 -24.27
N CYS A 110 62.16 -3.69 -25.03
CA CYS A 110 62.78 -4.38 -26.15
C CYS A 110 63.11 -3.37 -27.26
N SER A 111 64.40 -3.04 -27.45
CA SER A 111 64.87 -2.52 -28.74
C SER A 111 66.39 -2.67 -28.99
N PRO A 112 67.34 -2.34 -28.07
CA PRO A 112 68.74 -2.21 -28.50
C PRO A 112 69.68 -3.40 -28.18
N PHE A 113 69.45 -4.19 -27.13
CA PHE A 113 70.44 -5.18 -26.64
C PHE A 113 70.36 -6.53 -27.36
N MET A 114 69.16 -7.03 -27.66
CA MET A 114 68.97 -8.29 -28.41
C MET A 114 69.55 -8.24 -29.83
N ASN A 115 69.58 -7.07 -30.47
CA ASN A 115 70.22 -6.86 -31.78
C ASN A 115 71.76 -6.80 -31.72
N ARG A 116 72.36 -6.64 -30.54
CA ARG A 116 73.83 -6.64 -30.37
C ARG A 116 74.41 -8.01 -30.03
N ILE A 117 73.62 -8.91 -29.42
CA ILE A 117 74.09 -10.23 -28.98
C ILE A 117 73.86 -11.34 -30.01
N LEU A 118 72.91 -11.19 -30.94
CA LEU A 118 72.83 -12.08 -32.10
C LEU A 118 73.60 -11.48 -33.27
N PRO A 119 74.76 -12.02 -33.66
CA PRO A 119 75.34 -11.74 -34.96
C PRO A 119 74.41 -12.31 -36.03
N GLU A 120 74.25 -11.62 -37.15
CA GLU A 120 73.47 -12.06 -38.33
C GLU A 120 73.94 -13.42 -38.90
N SER A 121 75.09 -13.93 -38.47
CA SER A 121 75.69 -15.17 -38.98
C SER A 121 75.23 -16.47 -38.32
N CYS A 122 74.28 -16.46 -37.37
CA CYS A 122 73.77 -17.69 -36.74
C CYS A 122 72.23 -17.77 -36.71
N SER A 123 71.57 -17.33 -37.77
CA SER A 123 70.12 -17.55 -37.97
C SER A 123 69.87 -18.93 -38.57
N SER A 124 69.76 -19.97 -37.73
CA SER A 124 69.00 -21.15 -38.15
C SER A 124 67.51 -20.78 -38.11
N ASN A 125 66.77 -21.08 -39.17
CA ASN A 125 65.32 -20.80 -39.30
C ASN A 125 64.49 -21.30 -38.09
N LEU A 126 65.02 -22.26 -37.34
CA LEU A 126 64.41 -22.82 -36.14
C LEU A 126 64.41 -21.83 -34.96
N ILE A 127 65.49 -21.08 -34.77
CA ILE A 127 65.62 -20.08 -33.69
C ILE A 127 64.72 -18.88 -33.98
N THR A 128 64.68 -18.44 -35.24
CA THR A 128 63.80 -17.35 -35.70
C THR A 128 62.33 -17.73 -35.59
N SER A 129 61.98 -18.99 -35.90
CA SER A 129 60.63 -19.54 -35.72
C SER A 129 60.23 -19.69 -34.25
N LEU A 130 61.14 -20.14 -33.38
CA LEU A 130 60.93 -20.20 -31.94
C LEU A 130 60.73 -18.81 -31.33
N ILE A 131 61.58 -17.84 -31.67
CA ILE A 131 61.44 -16.45 -31.21
C ILE A 131 60.13 -15.84 -31.70
N LYS A 132 59.72 -16.13 -32.94
CA LYS A 132 58.43 -15.70 -33.50
C LYS A 132 57.24 -16.34 -32.77
N GLY A 133 57.29 -17.66 -32.52
CA GLY A 133 56.25 -18.37 -31.77
C GLY A 133 56.14 -17.92 -30.32
N PHE A 134 57.26 -17.58 -29.66
CA PHE A 134 57.23 -16.96 -28.33
C PHE A 134 56.72 -15.52 -28.36
N ARG A 135 56.99 -14.75 -29.42
CA ARG A 135 56.49 -13.39 -29.62
C ARG A 135 54.97 -13.35 -29.82
N GLU A 136 54.40 -14.33 -30.52
CA GLU A 136 52.94 -14.49 -30.70
C GLU A 136 52.22 -14.95 -29.41
N LEU A 137 52.96 -15.49 -28.43
CA LEU A 137 52.45 -15.93 -27.11
C LEU A 137 52.53 -14.83 -26.03
N LEU A 138 53.19 -13.71 -26.29
CA LEU A 138 53.16 -12.54 -25.42
C LEU A 138 51.90 -11.70 -25.69
N PRO A 139 51.23 -11.18 -24.65
CA PRO A 139 50.21 -10.17 -24.85
C PRO A 139 50.83 -8.91 -25.44
N GLU A 140 50.16 -8.33 -26.44
CA GLU A 140 50.50 -7.03 -27.00
C GLU A 140 50.45 -6.00 -25.87
N VAL A 141 51.61 -5.46 -25.49
CA VAL A 141 51.69 -4.37 -24.52
C VAL A 141 51.24 -3.12 -25.26
N THR A 142 49.96 -2.77 -25.10
CA THR A 142 49.47 -1.46 -25.51
C THR A 142 50.21 -0.40 -24.71
N GLU A 143 50.88 0.51 -25.43
CA GLU A 143 51.60 1.65 -24.87
C GLU A 143 50.65 2.57 -24.09
N VAL A 144 50.52 2.37 -22.77
CA VAL A 144 49.78 3.31 -21.94
C VAL A 144 50.47 3.50 -20.59
N HIS A 145 51.47 4.40 -20.60
CA HIS A 145 51.91 5.34 -19.55
C HIS A 145 53.43 5.46 -19.45
N LYS A 146 53.96 6.39 -20.25
CA LYS A 146 55.20 7.11 -19.97
C LYS A 146 54.98 7.93 -18.68
N LYS A 147 55.54 7.51 -17.55
CA LYS A 147 55.96 8.43 -16.48
C LYS A 147 56.97 7.78 -15.54
N GLU A 148 58.16 8.36 -15.57
CA GLU A 148 59.23 8.38 -14.56
C GLU A 148 59.11 7.38 -13.41
N TYR A 149 59.95 6.33 -13.46
CA TYR A 149 60.53 5.77 -12.24
C TYR A 149 62.02 5.49 -12.45
N LEU A 150 62.81 6.15 -11.61
CA LEU A 150 64.25 5.99 -11.42
C LEU A 150 64.63 4.50 -11.37
N ILE A 151 65.67 4.15 -12.13
CA ILE A 151 66.33 2.84 -12.17
C ILE A 151 66.60 2.31 -10.75
N PRO A 152 65.96 1.23 -10.28
CA PRO A 152 66.46 0.49 -9.13
C PRO A 152 67.59 -0.42 -9.62
N SER A 153 68.73 -0.40 -8.91
CA SER A 153 69.91 -1.22 -9.18
C SER A 153 69.54 -2.67 -9.53
N ILE A 154 69.81 -3.05 -10.78
CA ILE A 154 69.59 -4.34 -11.44
C ILE A 154 69.94 -5.55 -10.54
N THR A 155 70.96 -5.41 -9.67
CA THR A 155 71.42 -6.43 -8.73
C THR A 155 70.40 -6.85 -7.66
N LYS A 156 69.53 -5.95 -7.17
CA LYS A 156 68.57 -6.27 -6.07
C LYS A 156 67.29 -6.96 -6.57
N GLU A 157 66.91 -6.73 -7.83
CA GLU A 157 65.74 -7.38 -8.47
C GLU A 157 66.09 -8.70 -9.18
N ILE A 158 67.32 -8.87 -9.68
CA ILE A 158 67.83 -10.17 -10.17
C ILE A 158 67.79 -11.22 -9.05
N TRP A 159 68.19 -10.83 -7.83
CA TRP A 159 68.17 -11.72 -6.66
C TRP A 159 66.74 -12.09 -6.21
N LYS A 160 65.77 -11.17 -6.37
CA LYS A 160 64.34 -11.44 -6.15
C LYS A 160 63.68 -12.31 -7.23
N SER A 161 64.23 -12.35 -8.45
CA SER A 161 63.57 -12.95 -9.62
C SER A 161 63.81 -14.45 -9.84
N SER A 162 64.57 -15.10 -8.94
CA SER A 162 64.90 -16.54 -9.01
C SER A 162 65.62 -16.98 -10.31
N ILE A 163 66.14 -16.03 -11.09
CA ILE A 163 66.79 -16.28 -12.38
C ILE A 163 68.12 -17.03 -12.22
N ILE A 164 68.85 -16.79 -11.13
CA ILE A 164 70.09 -17.50 -10.79
C ILE A 164 69.81 -19.01 -10.62
N VAL A 165 68.71 -19.34 -9.96
CA VAL A 165 68.31 -20.75 -9.76
C VAL A 165 67.96 -21.40 -11.11
N ASP A 166 67.36 -20.66 -12.04
CA ASP A 166 67.06 -21.16 -13.39
C ASP A 166 68.33 -21.41 -14.21
N ILE A 167 69.30 -20.49 -14.15
CA ILE A 167 70.60 -20.63 -14.82
C ILE A 167 71.33 -21.86 -14.28
N LEU A 168 71.41 -22.00 -12.95
CA LEU A 168 72.02 -23.17 -12.30
C LEU A 168 71.29 -24.47 -12.69
N ALA A 169 69.96 -24.45 -12.83
CA ALA A 169 69.16 -25.62 -13.19
C ALA A 169 69.35 -26.10 -14.63
N ILE A 170 69.77 -25.23 -15.56
CA ILE A 170 70.01 -25.56 -16.97
C ILE A 170 71.39 -26.21 -17.18
N LEU A 171 72.39 -25.89 -16.35
CA LEU A 171 73.78 -26.33 -16.57
C LEU A 171 73.86 -27.82 -16.97
N PRO A 172 74.59 -28.17 -18.06
CA PRO A 172 74.61 -29.53 -18.60
C PRO A 172 75.55 -30.45 -17.79
N LEU A 173 75.57 -30.32 -16.46
CA LEU A 173 76.50 -31.05 -15.59
C LEU A 173 76.34 -32.58 -15.73
N PRO A 174 75.13 -33.18 -15.78
CA PRO A 174 74.98 -34.62 -15.99
C PRO A 174 75.47 -35.08 -17.38
N GLN A 175 75.22 -34.30 -18.42
CA GLN A 175 75.65 -34.60 -19.80
C GLN A 175 77.19 -34.56 -19.90
N VAL A 176 77.81 -33.52 -19.33
CA VAL A 176 79.28 -33.40 -19.24
C VAL A 176 79.85 -34.49 -18.34
N ALA A 177 79.19 -34.81 -17.24
CA ALA A 177 79.60 -35.86 -16.31
C ALA A 177 79.71 -37.21 -17.02
N ILE A 178 78.70 -37.58 -17.80
CA ILE A 178 78.70 -38.83 -18.55
C ILE A 178 79.71 -38.82 -19.71
N LEU A 179 79.82 -37.73 -20.47
CA LEU A 179 80.76 -37.70 -21.59
C LEU A 179 82.23 -37.73 -21.15
N PHE A 180 82.58 -37.00 -20.08
CA PHE A 180 83.97 -36.81 -19.67
C PHE A 180 84.43 -37.76 -18.56
N PHE A 181 83.56 -38.09 -17.60
CA PHE A 181 83.93 -38.92 -16.45
C PHE A 181 83.57 -40.39 -16.62
N PHE A 182 82.67 -40.76 -17.53
CA PHE A 182 82.41 -42.18 -17.81
C PHE A 182 83.64 -42.93 -18.35
N PRO A 183 84.43 -42.39 -19.29
CA PRO A 183 85.70 -43.02 -19.67
C PRO A 183 86.66 -43.17 -18.48
N LYS A 184 86.64 -42.21 -17.54
CA LYS A 184 87.44 -42.27 -16.31
C LYS A 184 86.91 -43.28 -15.28
N MET A 185 85.62 -43.64 -15.32
CA MET A 185 85.08 -44.75 -14.53
C MET A 185 85.57 -46.12 -15.03
N ARG A 186 85.96 -46.22 -16.31
CA ARG A 186 86.56 -47.42 -16.88
C ARG A 186 88.03 -47.60 -16.48
N VAL A 187 88.68 -46.58 -15.90
CA VAL A 187 90.11 -46.56 -15.54
C VAL A 187 90.25 -46.49 -14.02
N SER A 188 91.25 -47.17 -13.45
CA SER A 188 91.46 -47.23 -11.99
C SER A 188 91.73 -45.84 -11.40
N GLY A 189 90.71 -45.26 -10.76
CA GLY A 189 90.80 -43.95 -10.10
C GLY A 189 89.56 -43.60 -9.29
N SER A 190 89.72 -43.40 -7.97
CA SER A 190 88.61 -43.05 -7.07
C SER A 190 88.03 -41.64 -7.33
N PHE A 191 88.86 -40.73 -7.87
CA PHE A 191 88.49 -39.33 -8.10
C PHE A 191 87.39 -39.16 -9.17
N GLY A 192 87.47 -39.91 -10.28
CA GLY A 192 86.47 -39.85 -11.35
C GLY A 192 85.09 -40.34 -10.92
N LYS A 193 85.06 -41.43 -10.13
CA LYS A 193 83.82 -42.03 -9.57
C LYS A 193 83.12 -41.08 -8.60
N ARG A 194 83.87 -40.41 -7.71
CA ARG A 194 83.34 -39.45 -6.71
C ARG A 194 82.85 -38.14 -7.34
N THR A 195 83.61 -37.60 -8.28
CA THR A 195 83.28 -36.34 -8.96
C THR A 195 81.98 -36.47 -9.77
N MET A 196 81.78 -37.60 -10.45
CA MET A 196 80.56 -37.83 -11.22
C MET A 196 79.29 -37.84 -10.36
N ASN A 197 79.35 -38.49 -9.19
CA ASN A 197 78.23 -38.57 -8.25
C ASN A 197 77.88 -37.18 -7.69
N PHE A 198 78.91 -36.40 -7.36
CA PHE A 198 78.77 -35.03 -6.88
C PHE A 198 78.14 -34.11 -7.94
N LEU A 199 78.58 -34.19 -9.20
CA LEU A 199 78.05 -33.37 -10.30
C LEU A 199 76.56 -33.64 -10.56
N ILE A 200 76.13 -34.90 -10.52
CA ILE A 200 74.72 -35.27 -10.69
C ILE A 200 73.89 -34.75 -9.51
N MET A 201 74.36 -34.89 -8.27
CA MET A 201 73.67 -34.39 -7.08
C MET A 201 73.58 -32.86 -7.03
N VAL A 202 74.67 -32.15 -7.34
CA VAL A 202 74.71 -30.68 -7.35
C VAL A 202 73.74 -30.11 -8.38
N GLN A 203 73.59 -30.75 -9.54
CA GLN A 203 72.62 -30.31 -10.54
C GLN A 203 71.17 -30.53 -10.12
N TYR A 204 70.92 -31.58 -9.33
CA TYR A 204 69.58 -31.94 -8.90
C TYR A 204 68.99 -30.89 -7.94
N VAL A 205 69.83 -30.29 -7.07
CA VAL A 205 69.40 -29.33 -6.04
C VAL A 205 68.74 -28.07 -6.61
N PRO A 206 69.34 -27.31 -7.57
CA PRO A 206 68.69 -26.15 -8.19
C PRO A 206 67.33 -26.44 -8.81
N ARG A 207 67.15 -27.64 -9.38
CA ARG A 207 65.90 -28.04 -10.05
C ARG A 207 64.78 -28.27 -9.06
N VAL A 208 65.05 -29.00 -7.98
CA VAL A 208 64.10 -29.19 -6.88
C VAL A 208 63.79 -27.84 -6.21
N LEU A 209 64.81 -27.01 -5.97
CA LEU A 209 64.64 -25.67 -5.40
C LEU A 209 63.75 -24.79 -6.29
N ARG A 210 63.86 -24.90 -7.61
CA ARG A 210 63.00 -24.15 -8.54
C ARG A 210 61.53 -24.53 -8.41
N ILE A 211 61.23 -25.82 -8.29
CA ILE A 211 59.85 -26.30 -8.06
C ILE A 211 59.33 -25.72 -6.74
N TYR A 212 60.10 -25.81 -5.66
CA TYR A 212 59.75 -25.26 -4.36
C TYR A 212 59.46 -23.74 -4.42
N LEU A 213 60.35 -22.95 -5.02
CA LEU A 213 60.17 -21.50 -5.18
C LEU A 213 58.94 -21.16 -6.02
N SER A 214 58.66 -21.95 -7.07
CA SER A 214 57.49 -21.75 -7.93
C SER A 214 56.18 -22.08 -7.18
N CYS A 215 56.15 -23.16 -6.39
CA CYS A 215 55.03 -23.50 -5.52
C CYS A 215 54.82 -22.47 -4.40
N LYS A 216 55.89 -21.91 -3.83
CA LYS A 216 55.83 -20.84 -2.82
C LYS A 216 55.28 -19.55 -3.42
N LYS A 217 55.73 -19.15 -4.62
CA LYS A 217 55.24 -17.93 -5.30
C LYS A 217 53.77 -18.06 -5.74
N ALA A 218 53.33 -19.28 -6.04
CA ALA A 218 51.93 -19.59 -6.32
C ALA A 218 51.01 -19.57 -5.09
N ARG A 219 51.52 -19.32 -3.86
CA ARG A 219 50.71 -19.14 -2.64
C ARG A 219 49.95 -17.81 -2.56
N LYS A 220 50.00 -16.92 -3.56
CA LYS A 220 48.93 -15.91 -3.67
C LYS A 220 47.63 -16.68 -3.86
N PRO A 221 46.59 -16.44 -3.04
CA PRO A 221 45.39 -17.26 -3.06
C PRO A 221 44.79 -17.16 -4.45
N PHE A 222 44.99 -18.20 -5.26
CA PHE A 222 44.15 -18.43 -6.41
C PHE A 222 42.72 -18.37 -5.87
N LYS A 223 41.90 -17.51 -6.47
CA LYS A 223 40.48 -17.32 -6.13
C LYS A 223 39.61 -18.57 -6.39
N GLY A 224 40.20 -19.77 -6.35
CA GLY A 224 39.55 -21.07 -6.38
C GLY A 224 40.33 -22.00 -5.45
N GLN A 225 39.60 -22.68 -4.56
CA GLN A 225 40.15 -23.67 -3.64
C GLN A 225 40.96 -24.71 -4.42
N ILE A 226 42.28 -24.75 -4.20
CA ILE A 226 43.05 -25.94 -4.57
C ILE A 226 42.48 -27.09 -3.74
N PRO A 227 41.93 -28.16 -4.35
CA PRO A 227 41.37 -29.27 -3.60
C PRO A 227 42.41 -29.83 -2.63
N LEU A 228 42.02 -30.09 -1.38
CA LEU A 228 42.91 -30.68 -0.36
C LEU A 228 43.55 -31.98 -0.88
N LEU A 229 42.80 -32.74 -1.68
CA LEU A 229 43.26 -33.92 -2.41
C LEU A 229 44.50 -33.65 -3.29
N LEU A 230 44.57 -32.51 -3.97
CA LEU A 230 45.69 -32.17 -4.85
C LEU A 230 46.99 -31.91 -4.05
N LYS A 231 46.87 -31.38 -2.82
CA LYS A 231 48.02 -31.22 -1.91
C LYS A 231 48.51 -32.56 -1.37
N GLY A 232 47.59 -33.47 -1.05
CA GLY A 232 47.90 -34.85 -0.67
C GLY A 232 48.62 -35.59 -1.79
N LEU A 233 48.10 -35.54 -3.01
CA LEU A 233 48.70 -36.15 -4.20
C LEU A 233 50.10 -35.58 -4.50
N LEU A 234 50.31 -34.27 -4.32
CA LEU A 234 51.62 -33.65 -4.50
C LEU A 234 52.64 -34.14 -3.46
N ASN A 235 52.25 -34.23 -2.18
CA ASN A 235 53.11 -34.75 -1.13
C ASN A 235 53.47 -36.23 -1.37
N LEU A 236 52.51 -37.04 -1.82
CA LEU A 236 52.74 -38.43 -2.20
C LEU A 236 53.68 -38.55 -3.41
N PHE A 237 53.47 -37.70 -4.42
CA PHE A 237 54.35 -37.65 -5.59
C PHE A 237 55.80 -37.33 -5.22
N LEU A 238 56.03 -36.35 -4.33
CA LEU A 238 57.38 -36.02 -3.84
C LEU A 238 58.04 -37.21 -3.11
N TYR A 239 57.25 -37.98 -2.36
CA TYR A 239 57.71 -39.19 -1.69
C TYR A 239 58.12 -40.29 -2.70
N PHE A 240 57.31 -40.52 -3.73
CA PHE A 240 57.66 -41.46 -4.81
C PHE A 240 58.85 -40.99 -5.64
N LEU A 241 58.99 -39.68 -5.86
CA LEU A 241 60.15 -39.11 -6.52
C LEU A 241 61.44 -39.34 -5.71
N ALA A 242 61.40 -39.13 -4.39
CA ALA A 242 62.55 -39.44 -3.53
C ALA A 242 62.94 -40.93 -3.60
N SER A 243 61.96 -41.83 -3.63
CA SER A 243 62.18 -43.27 -3.83
C SER A 243 62.91 -43.56 -5.14
N HIS A 244 62.41 -42.98 -6.24
CA HIS A 244 62.99 -43.16 -7.56
C HIS A 244 64.46 -42.70 -7.61
N VAL A 245 64.77 -41.54 -7.02
CA VAL A 245 66.13 -40.99 -6.97
C VAL A 245 67.06 -41.87 -6.16
N LEU A 246 66.68 -42.24 -4.94
CA LEU A 246 67.52 -43.09 -4.07
C LEU A 246 67.74 -44.49 -4.67
N GLY A 247 66.71 -45.06 -5.29
CA GLY A 247 66.81 -46.30 -6.04
C GLY A 247 67.78 -46.22 -7.22
N ALA A 248 67.74 -45.12 -7.98
CA ALA A 248 68.66 -44.91 -9.10
C ALA A 248 70.12 -44.77 -8.64
N PHE A 249 70.37 -44.08 -7.51
CA PHE A 249 71.70 -44.05 -6.89
C PHE A 249 72.15 -45.42 -6.41
N TRP A 250 71.24 -46.23 -5.86
CA TRP A 250 71.55 -47.60 -5.47
C TRP A 250 71.96 -48.47 -6.66
N TYR A 251 71.22 -48.42 -7.79
CA TYR A 251 71.59 -49.10 -9.04
C TYR A 251 72.99 -48.67 -9.51
N PHE A 252 73.21 -47.37 -9.53
CA PHE A 252 74.45 -46.79 -10.03
C PHE A 252 75.65 -47.11 -9.12
N PHE A 253 75.47 -47.06 -7.81
CA PHE A 253 76.50 -47.45 -6.84
C PHE A 253 76.77 -48.96 -6.87
N ALA A 254 75.78 -49.81 -7.16
CA ALA A 254 76.01 -51.23 -7.40
C ALA A 254 76.96 -51.48 -8.58
N ALA A 255 76.82 -50.69 -9.65
CA ALA A 255 77.74 -50.74 -10.79
C ALA A 255 79.16 -50.31 -10.39
N GLN A 256 79.29 -49.21 -9.62
CA GLN A 256 80.58 -48.76 -9.10
C GLN A 256 81.23 -49.76 -8.14
N GLN A 257 80.42 -50.43 -7.31
CA GLN A 257 80.87 -51.42 -6.34
C GLN A 257 81.39 -52.68 -7.06
N MET A 258 80.69 -53.14 -8.10
CA MET A 258 81.16 -54.25 -8.94
C MET A 258 82.47 -53.93 -9.65
N ILE A 259 82.61 -52.73 -10.23
CA ILE A 259 83.87 -52.29 -10.85
C ILE A 259 85.00 -52.22 -9.81
N SER A 260 84.72 -51.75 -8.59
CA SER A 260 85.71 -51.67 -7.52
C SER A 260 86.15 -53.07 -7.04
N CYS A 261 85.25 -54.05 -7.05
CA CYS A 261 85.61 -55.44 -6.83
C CYS A 261 86.55 -55.96 -7.91
N TRP A 262 86.24 -55.71 -9.19
CA TRP A 262 87.11 -56.11 -10.30
C TRP A 262 88.49 -55.46 -10.24
N GLU A 263 88.57 -54.18 -9.85
CA GLU A 263 89.83 -53.48 -9.59
C GLU A 263 90.63 -54.15 -8.45
N HIS A 264 89.97 -54.52 -7.36
CA HIS A 264 90.61 -55.16 -6.22
C HIS A 264 91.15 -56.55 -6.58
N ALA A 265 90.36 -57.35 -7.29
CA ALA A 265 90.77 -58.67 -7.80
C ALA A 265 91.98 -58.57 -8.72
N CYS A 266 91.99 -57.57 -9.62
CA CYS A 266 93.09 -57.31 -10.55
C CYS A 266 94.39 -56.85 -9.86
N ARG A 267 94.31 -56.16 -8.71
CA ARG A 267 95.51 -55.78 -7.93
C ARG A 267 96.10 -56.95 -7.14
N TYR A 268 95.28 -57.93 -6.78
CA TYR A 268 95.69 -59.06 -5.95
C TYR A 268 96.24 -60.25 -6.77
N GLY A 269 95.66 -60.55 -7.93
CA GLY A 269 96.22 -61.53 -8.87
C GLY A 269 97.14 -60.83 -9.87
N ASN A 270 98.43 -61.17 -9.92
CA ASN A 270 99.48 -60.64 -10.84
C ASN A 270 99.15 -60.85 -12.34
N GLY A 271 98.00 -60.38 -12.84
CA GLY A 271 97.46 -60.78 -14.14
C GLY A 271 96.50 -59.78 -14.77
N CYS A 272 96.39 -58.56 -14.26
CA CYS A 272 95.77 -57.46 -15.00
C CYS A 272 96.85 -56.42 -15.29
N GLY A 273 97.16 -56.16 -16.56
CA GLY A 273 98.00 -55.00 -16.94
C GLY A 273 97.35 -53.66 -16.56
N ALA A 274 97.79 -52.54 -17.15
CA ALA A 274 97.07 -51.27 -17.01
C ALA A 274 95.73 -51.32 -17.78
N ILE A 275 94.73 -52.01 -17.22
CA ILE A 275 93.49 -52.36 -17.95
C ILE A 275 92.42 -51.28 -17.77
N THR A 276 91.90 -50.79 -18.89
CA THR A 276 90.59 -50.14 -18.92
C THR A 276 89.49 -51.20 -18.93
N PHE A 277 88.47 -51.10 -18.06
CA PHE A 277 87.28 -51.97 -18.07
C PHE A 277 86.35 -51.63 -19.24
N ASN A 278 86.88 -51.20 -20.38
CA ASN A 278 86.12 -50.90 -21.57
C ASN A 278 85.69 -52.20 -22.28
N CYS A 279 84.48 -52.22 -22.84
CA CYS A 279 84.01 -53.32 -23.67
C CYS A 279 84.40 -53.17 -25.15
N ASP A 280 84.82 -51.97 -25.57
CA ASP A 280 85.21 -51.66 -26.95
C ASP A 280 86.71 -51.93 -27.21
N ASP A 281 87.46 -52.29 -26.17
CA ASP A 281 88.88 -52.61 -26.24
C ASP A 281 89.09 -54.13 -26.38
N HIS A 282 89.44 -54.58 -27.58
CA HIS A 282 89.67 -55.97 -27.92
C HIS A 282 91.10 -56.47 -27.62
N GLN A 283 92.03 -55.57 -27.25
CA GLN A 283 93.46 -55.88 -27.16
C GLN A 283 93.92 -56.34 -25.77
N THR A 284 93.08 -56.23 -24.74
CA THR A 284 93.50 -56.49 -23.36
C THR A 284 93.07 -57.88 -22.87
N LEU A 285 94.02 -58.82 -22.72
CA LEU A 285 93.78 -60.16 -22.16
C LEU A 285 93.46 -60.06 -20.66
N LYS A 286 92.19 -60.28 -20.28
CA LYS A 286 91.72 -60.29 -18.88
C LYS A 286 91.64 -61.72 -18.36
N ASN A 287 92.22 -62.01 -17.19
CA ASN A 287 92.01 -63.30 -16.52
C ASN A 287 90.62 -63.33 -15.86
N ILE A 288 89.59 -63.66 -16.65
CA ILE A 288 88.17 -63.66 -16.24
C ILE A 288 87.92 -64.63 -15.07
N THR A 289 88.67 -65.72 -14.96
CA THR A 289 88.56 -66.70 -13.87
C THR A 289 88.86 -66.05 -12.51
N VAL A 290 89.95 -65.28 -12.40
CA VAL A 290 90.30 -64.54 -11.16
C VAL A 290 89.22 -63.54 -10.79
N LEU A 291 88.64 -62.83 -11.76
CA LEU A 291 87.56 -61.88 -11.54
C LEU A 291 86.27 -62.56 -11.03
N ASN A 292 85.94 -63.75 -11.54
CA ASN A 292 84.78 -64.52 -11.07
C ASN A 292 84.98 -65.05 -9.65
N ASP A 293 86.18 -65.52 -9.32
CA ASP A 293 86.47 -66.12 -8.00
C ASP A 293 86.52 -65.06 -6.88
N PHE A 294 87.01 -63.86 -7.18
CA PHE A 294 87.08 -62.76 -6.21
C PHE A 294 85.76 -61.99 -6.06
N CYS A 295 84.95 -61.93 -7.12
CA CYS A 295 83.71 -61.16 -7.16
C CYS A 295 82.48 -62.06 -7.43
N PRO A 296 82.20 -63.08 -6.59
CA PRO A 296 81.06 -63.96 -6.80
C PRO A 296 79.73 -63.27 -6.46
N ILE A 297 78.76 -63.33 -7.38
CA ILE A 297 77.38 -62.83 -7.16
C ILE A 297 76.54 -63.89 -6.40
N ASN A 298 76.83 -65.17 -6.63
CA ASN A 298 76.21 -66.31 -5.95
C ASN A 298 77.35 -67.24 -5.45
N PRO A 299 77.91 -67.01 -4.25
CA PRO A 299 79.00 -67.83 -3.73
C PRO A 299 78.50 -69.27 -3.44
N PRO A 300 79.20 -70.32 -3.90
CA PRO A 300 78.75 -71.70 -3.74
C PRO A 300 78.91 -72.28 -2.33
N ASP A 301 79.85 -71.81 -1.49
CA ASP A 301 79.90 -72.08 -0.04
C ASP A 301 81.05 -71.31 0.66
N LYS A 302 80.80 -70.77 1.86
CA LYS A 302 81.66 -69.94 2.75
C LYS A 302 81.99 -68.49 2.32
N THR A 303 82.29 -67.68 3.35
CA THR A 303 82.41 -66.20 3.38
C THR A 303 82.89 -65.57 2.07
N PRO A 304 82.12 -64.66 1.46
CA PRO A 304 82.52 -64.05 0.19
C PRO A 304 83.80 -63.23 0.36
N ARG A 305 84.75 -63.38 -0.58
CA ARG A 305 86.01 -62.61 -0.61
C ARG A 305 85.77 -61.10 -0.74
N PHE A 306 84.64 -60.73 -1.32
CA PHE A 306 84.18 -59.34 -1.43
C PHE A 306 82.72 -59.24 -1.02
N ASN A 307 82.42 -58.40 -0.04
CA ASN A 307 81.05 -58.18 0.44
C ASN A 307 80.38 -57.04 -0.35
N PHE A 308 79.34 -57.37 -1.11
CA PHE A 308 78.55 -56.39 -1.87
C PHE A 308 77.49 -55.65 -1.03
N GLY A 309 77.26 -56.07 0.21
CA GLY A 309 76.35 -55.42 1.15
C GLY A 309 74.96 -55.18 0.56
N ILE A 310 74.44 -53.96 0.67
CA ILE A 310 73.11 -53.58 0.18
C ILE A 310 72.95 -53.72 -1.33
N TYR A 311 74.03 -53.81 -2.10
CA TYR A 311 74.02 -53.90 -3.57
C TYR A 311 73.89 -55.33 -4.09
N LEU A 312 74.00 -56.35 -3.23
CA LEU A 312 73.96 -57.75 -3.64
C LEU A 312 72.65 -58.10 -4.39
N ASN A 313 71.52 -57.60 -3.90
CA ASN A 313 70.20 -57.92 -4.44
C ASN A 313 70.05 -57.49 -5.92
N VAL A 314 70.51 -56.28 -6.29
CA VAL A 314 70.41 -55.81 -7.69
C VAL A 314 71.39 -56.51 -8.63
N LEU A 315 72.51 -56.98 -8.09
CA LEU A 315 73.47 -57.79 -8.85
C LEU A 315 72.89 -59.17 -9.17
N GLN A 316 72.14 -59.76 -8.23
CA GLN A 316 71.44 -61.04 -8.37
C GLN A 316 70.19 -60.94 -9.27
N SER A 317 69.43 -59.85 -9.20
CA SER A 317 68.23 -59.64 -10.03
C SER A 317 68.54 -59.51 -11.51
N GLY A 318 69.81 -59.28 -11.84
CA GLY A 318 70.33 -59.19 -13.19
C GLY A 318 70.05 -57.86 -13.89
N ALA A 319 69.51 -56.87 -13.18
CA ALA A 319 69.21 -55.54 -13.72
C ALA A 319 70.44 -54.80 -14.27
N LEU A 320 71.64 -55.06 -13.74
CA LEU A 320 72.89 -54.46 -14.24
C LEU A 320 73.41 -55.09 -15.54
N TRP A 321 72.89 -56.25 -15.94
CA TRP A 321 73.29 -56.98 -17.14
C TRP A 321 72.26 -56.87 -18.27
N SER A 322 71.03 -56.46 -17.93
CA SER A 322 69.92 -56.32 -18.87
C SER A 322 69.88 -54.93 -19.52
N THR A 323 69.43 -54.86 -20.77
CA THR A 323 69.09 -53.59 -21.45
C THR A 323 67.63 -53.16 -21.19
N ASP A 324 66.85 -54.00 -20.50
CA ASP A 324 65.43 -53.74 -20.23
C ASP A 324 65.27 -52.65 -19.15
N TYR A 325 64.81 -51.46 -19.57
CA TYR A 325 64.63 -50.32 -18.67
C TYR A 325 63.55 -50.54 -17.60
N PRO A 326 62.33 -51.02 -17.92
CA PRO A 326 61.34 -51.41 -16.92
C PRO A 326 61.90 -52.28 -15.78
N LEU A 327 62.70 -53.30 -16.10
CA LEU A 327 63.35 -54.14 -15.09
C LEU A 327 64.30 -53.33 -14.19
N LYS A 328 65.13 -52.45 -14.76
CA LYS A 328 66.04 -51.57 -14.01
C LYS A 328 65.27 -50.63 -13.08
N PHE A 329 64.24 -49.98 -13.61
CA PHE A 329 63.41 -49.01 -12.92
C PHE A 329 62.63 -49.66 -11.76
N LEU A 330 61.90 -50.76 -12.02
CA LEU A 330 61.02 -51.38 -11.02
C LEU A 330 61.82 -51.98 -9.85
N ASN A 331 62.96 -52.64 -10.13
CA ASN A 331 63.85 -53.14 -9.07
C ASN A 331 64.34 -52.01 -8.17
N SER A 332 64.80 -50.92 -8.79
CA SER A 332 65.42 -49.80 -8.09
C SER A 332 64.40 -48.95 -7.35
N PHE A 333 63.27 -48.63 -7.98
CA PHE A 333 62.14 -47.93 -7.36
C PHE A 333 61.53 -48.74 -6.20
N GLY A 334 61.34 -50.05 -6.39
CA GLY A 334 60.84 -50.93 -5.32
C GLY A 334 61.77 -50.98 -4.12
N TRP A 335 63.09 -51.09 -4.36
CA TRP A 335 64.10 -51.03 -3.30
C TRP A 335 64.10 -49.67 -2.58
N GLY A 336 64.03 -48.56 -3.32
CA GLY A 336 63.97 -47.21 -2.75
C GLY A 336 62.74 -47.01 -1.88
N LEU A 337 61.56 -47.46 -2.35
CA LEU A 337 60.29 -47.28 -1.67
C LEU A 337 60.25 -48.07 -0.36
N ARG A 338 60.76 -49.29 -0.39
CA ARG A 338 60.86 -50.19 0.77
C ARG A 338 61.71 -49.59 1.89
N ASN A 339 62.81 -48.93 1.55
CA ASN A 339 63.74 -48.40 2.54
C ASN A 339 63.34 -46.99 3.02
N LEU A 340 62.71 -46.18 2.18
CA LEU A 340 62.15 -44.89 2.63
C LEU A 340 61.00 -45.06 3.63
N SER A 341 60.19 -46.13 3.50
CA SER A 341 59.07 -46.35 4.43
C SER A 341 59.53 -46.71 5.83
N SER A 342 60.79 -47.14 6.01
CA SER A 342 61.39 -47.63 7.26
C SER A 342 60.68 -48.84 7.91
N LEU A 343 59.44 -49.17 7.51
CA LEU A 343 58.64 -50.28 8.02
C LEU A 343 59.04 -51.64 7.43
N ALA A 344 59.64 -51.65 6.24
CA ALA A 344 60.03 -52.85 5.52
C ALA A 344 61.53 -52.88 5.14
N SER A 345 62.34 -52.02 5.76
CA SER A 345 63.77 -51.93 5.46
C SER A 345 64.56 -53.11 6.02
N ASN A 346 65.49 -53.63 5.23
CA ASN A 346 66.40 -54.70 5.60
C ASN A 346 67.83 -54.37 5.15
N LEU A 347 68.28 -53.16 5.49
CA LEU A 347 69.57 -52.63 5.08
C LEU A 347 70.69 -53.26 5.92
N GLN A 348 71.54 -54.03 5.26
CA GLN A 348 72.75 -54.60 5.86
C GLN A 348 73.97 -54.13 5.05
N PRO A 349 74.65 -53.04 5.47
CA PRO A 349 75.80 -52.52 4.74
C PRO A 349 77.03 -53.42 4.88
N SER A 350 77.94 -53.35 3.92
CA SER A 350 79.31 -53.84 4.10
C SER A 350 80.13 -52.90 5.00
N PHE A 351 81.40 -53.22 5.24
CA PHE A 351 82.34 -52.35 5.99
C PHE A 351 82.80 -51.11 5.19
N TYR A 352 82.24 -50.87 4.00
CA TYR A 352 82.61 -49.74 3.18
C TYR A 352 82.02 -48.42 3.69
N THR A 353 82.88 -47.45 4.03
CA THR A 353 82.49 -46.18 4.68
C THR A 353 81.38 -45.43 3.94
N TRP A 354 81.42 -45.38 2.61
CA TRP A 354 80.41 -44.65 1.82
C TRP A 354 79.06 -45.38 1.75
N GLU A 355 79.07 -46.71 1.82
CA GLU A 355 77.84 -47.49 1.90
C GLU A 355 77.16 -47.27 3.25
N ILE A 356 77.94 -47.28 4.34
CA ILE A 356 77.42 -46.98 5.69
C ILE A 356 76.85 -45.55 5.74
N ALA A 357 77.56 -44.56 5.19
CA ALA A 357 77.07 -43.18 5.11
C ALA A 357 75.79 -43.06 4.27
N PHE A 358 75.69 -43.80 3.16
CA PHE A 358 74.49 -43.85 2.32
C PHE A 358 73.32 -44.52 3.05
N VAL A 359 73.55 -45.63 3.76
CA VAL A 359 72.54 -46.31 4.59
C VAL A 359 72.02 -45.39 5.71
N ALA A 360 72.91 -44.72 6.44
CA ALA A 360 72.51 -43.77 7.47
C ALA A 360 71.68 -42.62 6.89
N PHE A 361 72.07 -42.10 5.73
CA PHE A 361 71.36 -41.04 5.02
C PHE A 361 69.94 -41.45 4.61
N ILE A 362 69.76 -42.64 4.01
CA ILE A 362 68.43 -43.11 3.60
C ILE A 362 67.54 -43.42 4.79
N SER A 363 68.09 -43.90 5.91
CA SER A 363 67.31 -44.12 7.14
C SER A 363 66.80 -42.80 7.74
N ILE A 364 67.65 -41.77 7.85
CA ILE A 364 67.26 -40.46 8.39
C ILE A 364 66.24 -39.77 7.48
N ILE A 365 66.50 -39.73 6.17
CA ILE A 365 65.61 -39.10 5.21
C ILE A 365 64.30 -39.86 5.07
N GLY A 366 64.34 -41.20 5.07
CA GLY A 366 63.16 -42.05 5.08
C GLY A 366 62.23 -41.73 6.24
N LEU A 367 62.77 -41.69 7.46
CA LEU A 367 62.00 -41.35 8.65
C LEU A 367 61.36 -39.95 8.55
N ILE A 368 62.14 -38.93 8.19
CA ILE A 368 61.65 -37.55 8.08
C ILE A 368 60.55 -37.44 7.01
N LEU A 369 60.76 -38.00 5.82
CA LEU A 369 59.80 -37.93 4.73
C LEU A 369 58.53 -38.73 5.02
N PHE A 370 58.65 -39.88 5.68
CA PHE A 370 57.50 -40.72 6.03
C PHE A 370 56.63 -40.07 7.11
N VAL A 371 57.23 -39.52 8.18
CA VAL A 371 56.51 -38.74 9.20
C VAL A 371 55.86 -37.50 8.58
N TYR A 372 56.59 -36.79 7.71
CA TYR A 372 56.05 -35.63 7.00
C TYR A 372 54.86 -36.00 6.10
N LEU A 373 54.89 -37.14 5.42
CA LEU A 373 53.78 -37.61 4.58
C LEU A 373 52.54 -37.92 5.44
N ILE A 374 52.70 -38.73 6.49
CA ILE A 374 51.58 -39.11 7.37
C ILE A 374 50.98 -37.89 8.06
N GLY A 375 51.80 -37.02 8.65
CA GLY A 375 51.32 -35.84 9.38
C GLY A 375 50.52 -34.89 8.48
N ASN A 376 50.95 -34.69 7.23
CA ASN A 376 50.20 -33.89 6.28
C ASN A 376 48.90 -34.57 5.81
N LEU A 377 48.92 -35.89 5.55
CA LEU A 377 47.71 -36.62 5.16
C LEU A 377 46.65 -36.58 6.27
N GLN A 378 47.04 -36.80 7.53
CA GLN A 378 46.16 -36.68 8.68
C GLN A 378 45.57 -35.27 8.81
N THR A 379 46.41 -34.24 8.68
CA THR A 379 45.96 -32.84 8.72
C THR A 379 44.96 -32.51 7.61
N TYR A 380 45.20 -32.99 6.38
CA TYR A 380 44.28 -32.74 5.26
C TYR A 380 42.93 -33.42 5.44
N VAL A 381 42.90 -34.66 5.95
CA VAL A 381 41.65 -35.36 6.26
C VAL A 381 40.88 -34.62 7.35
N LEU A 382 41.55 -34.20 8.43
CA LEU A 382 40.92 -33.45 9.52
C LEU A 382 40.28 -32.14 9.03
N ILE A 383 41.00 -31.37 8.21
CA ILE A 383 40.48 -30.12 7.64
C ILE A 383 39.28 -30.38 6.73
N ASP A 384 39.30 -31.45 5.94
CA ASP A 384 38.19 -31.78 5.04
C ASP A 384 36.93 -32.20 5.83
N THR A 385 37.10 -32.98 6.91
CA THR A 385 35.99 -33.32 7.82
C THR A 385 35.39 -32.08 8.48
N GLU A 386 36.22 -31.14 8.95
CA GLU A 386 35.76 -29.91 9.58
C GLU A 386 35.02 -29.01 8.59
N ARG A 387 35.54 -28.89 7.35
CA ARG A 387 34.87 -28.17 6.26
C ARG A 387 33.52 -28.80 5.91
N LEU A 388 33.44 -30.12 5.82
CA LEU A 388 32.20 -30.83 5.51
C LEU A 388 31.16 -30.61 6.61
N GLU A 389 31.56 -30.65 7.88
CA GLU A 389 30.69 -30.37 9.01
C GLU A 389 30.20 -28.93 9.01
N LEU A 390 31.10 -27.95 8.81
CA LEU A 390 30.72 -26.55 8.67
C LEU A 390 29.73 -26.35 7.54
N HIS A 391 29.99 -26.95 6.37
CA HIS A 391 29.09 -26.88 5.23
C HIS A 391 27.74 -27.53 5.53
N ARG A 392 27.71 -28.67 6.24
CA ARG A 392 26.48 -29.32 6.69
C ARG A 392 25.71 -28.46 7.69
N ARG A 393 26.39 -27.81 8.65
CA ARG A 393 25.79 -26.88 9.62
C ARG A 393 25.21 -25.65 8.93
N GLU A 394 25.96 -25.03 8.04
CA GLU A 394 25.52 -23.87 7.25
C GLU A 394 24.31 -24.21 6.37
N ASN A 395 24.33 -25.36 5.69
CA ASN A 395 23.20 -25.83 4.89
C ASN A 395 21.97 -26.17 5.76
N LYS A 396 22.17 -26.71 6.97
CA LYS A 396 21.10 -26.95 7.94
C LYS A 396 20.48 -25.64 8.41
N LEU A 397 21.30 -24.65 8.77
CA LEU A 397 20.86 -23.30 9.15
C LEU A 397 20.08 -22.62 8.01
N LYS A 398 20.61 -22.65 6.78
CA LYS A 398 19.93 -22.10 5.59
C LYS A 398 18.58 -22.75 5.33
N ARG A 399 18.46 -24.07 5.49
CA ARG A 399 17.19 -24.79 5.37
C ARG A 399 16.19 -24.34 6.44
N LYS A 400 16.60 -24.29 7.71
CA LYS A 400 15.73 -23.87 8.83
C LYS A 400 15.29 -22.41 8.69
N LEU A 401 16.20 -21.52 8.31
CA LEU A 401 15.87 -20.12 8.01
C LEU A 401 14.83 -20.00 6.90
N LYS A 402 14.96 -20.76 5.80
CA LYS A 402 13.99 -20.74 4.70
C LYS A 402 12.62 -21.29 5.11
N GLU A 403 12.57 -22.28 6.01
CA GLU A 403 11.32 -22.80 6.54
C GLU A 403 10.65 -21.77 7.47
N ASN A 404 11.42 -21.18 8.38
CA ASN A 404 10.93 -20.16 9.31
C ASN A 404 10.51 -18.87 8.60
N ASP A 405 11.19 -18.49 7.52
CA ASP A 405 10.84 -17.35 6.67
C ASP A 405 9.37 -17.42 6.19
N ARG A 406 8.94 -18.61 5.76
CA ARG A 406 7.56 -18.86 5.34
C ARG A 406 6.58 -18.82 6.52
N LYS A 407 6.96 -19.36 7.67
CA LYS A 407 6.13 -19.36 8.89
C LYS A 407 5.91 -17.93 9.40
N VAL A 408 6.97 -17.13 9.48
CA VAL A 408 6.92 -15.72 9.89
C VAL A 408 6.06 -14.92 8.93
N GLU A 409 6.27 -15.06 7.63
CA GLU A 409 5.49 -14.34 6.62
C GLU A 409 3.99 -14.67 6.69
N SER A 410 3.65 -15.95 6.84
CA SER A 410 2.27 -16.39 7.03
C SER A 410 1.66 -15.80 8.30
N TRP A 411 2.40 -15.84 9.41
CA TRP A 411 1.93 -15.31 10.69
C TRP A 411 1.72 -13.79 10.64
N LEU A 412 2.67 -13.03 10.08
CA LEU A 412 2.55 -11.57 9.92
C LEU A 412 1.34 -11.20 9.04
N SER A 413 1.18 -11.89 7.90
CA SER A 413 0.08 -11.63 6.97
C SER A 413 -1.28 -11.90 7.61
N GLY A 414 -1.42 -13.03 8.32
CA GLY A 414 -2.66 -13.41 9.01
C GLY A 414 -3.06 -12.47 10.14
N HIS A 415 -2.09 -11.78 10.76
CA HIS A 415 -2.33 -10.79 11.82
C HIS A 415 -2.36 -9.34 11.31
N GLY A 416 -2.28 -9.14 9.99
CA GLY A 416 -2.30 -7.80 9.38
C GLY A 416 -1.10 -6.94 9.76
N ILE A 417 0.08 -7.53 9.95
CA ILE A 417 1.31 -6.83 10.32
C ILE A 417 2.18 -6.61 9.06
N PRO A 418 2.69 -5.38 8.82
CA PRO A 418 3.50 -5.09 7.64
C PRO A 418 4.74 -5.98 7.49
N LEU A 419 5.07 -6.38 6.26
CA LEU A 419 6.23 -7.23 5.98
C LEU A 419 7.56 -6.52 6.19
N SER A 420 7.58 -5.18 6.22
CA SER A 420 8.76 -4.41 6.61
C SER A 420 9.35 -4.85 7.97
N ARG A 421 8.55 -5.42 8.87
CA ARG A 421 9.00 -5.99 10.15
C ARG A 421 9.66 -7.37 10.02
N LYS A 422 9.42 -8.10 8.92
CA LYS A 422 9.94 -9.47 8.70
C LYS A 422 11.46 -9.52 8.79
N GLN A 423 12.15 -8.53 8.25
CA GLN A 423 13.63 -8.52 8.26
C GLN A 423 14.18 -8.55 9.69
N LYS A 424 13.67 -7.67 10.57
CA LYS A 424 14.09 -7.60 11.97
C LYS A 424 13.77 -8.90 12.73
N ILE A 425 12.62 -9.50 12.46
CA ILE A 425 12.20 -10.77 13.06
C ILE A 425 13.09 -11.92 12.58
N MET A 426 13.42 -11.96 11.29
CA MET A 426 14.27 -13.00 10.70
C MET A 426 15.73 -12.90 11.16
N GLU A 427 16.23 -11.69 11.43
CA GLU A 427 17.54 -11.48 12.05
C GLU A 427 17.60 -12.04 13.47
N GLU A 428 16.55 -11.84 14.25
CA GLU A 428 16.44 -12.39 15.61
C GLU A 428 16.28 -13.91 15.60
N ILE A 429 15.40 -14.45 14.76
CA ILE A 429 15.25 -15.90 14.54
C ILE A 429 16.56 -16.54 14.09
N LYS A 430 17.35 -15.83 13.29
CA LYS A 430 18.68 -16.31 12.88
C LYS A 430 19.61 -16.43 14.08
N ARG A 431 19.63 -15.43 14.97
CA ARG A 431 20.42 -15.45 16.21
C ARG A 431 19.99 -16.60 17.11
N GLU A 432 18.69 -16.76 17.33
CA GLU A 432 18.17 -17.84 18.17
C GLU A 432 18.45 -19.22 17.56
N LEU A 433 18.36 -19.39 16.23
CA LEU A 433 18.73 -20.64 15.54
C LEU A 433 20.22 -21.00 15.68
N GLU A 434 21.10 -20.01 15.89
CA GLU A 434 22.53 -20.22 16.12
C GLU A 434 22.80 -20.71 17.56
N GLU A 435 21.97 -20.31 18.54
CA GLU A 435 22.11 -20.67 19.96
C GLU A 435 21.28 -21.90 20.37
N ASN A 436 20.01 -21.93 20.00
CA ASN A 436 19.06 -22.98 20.31
C ASN A 436 18.46 -23.58 19.02
N SER A 437 18.73 -24.86 18.80
CA SER A 437 18.29 -25.52 17.58
C SER A 437 16.77 -25.76 17.50
N ASP A 438 16.06 -25.70 18.62
CA ASP A 438 14.62 -25.99 18.67
C ASP A 438 13.91 -24.99 19.59
N PHE A 439 13.25 -24.02 18.97
CA PHE A 439 12.45 -23.00 19.65
C PHE A 439 11.15 -22.74 18.89
N ASP A 440 10.16 -22.24 19.61
CA ASP A 440 8.89 -21.86 19.03
C ASP A 440 8.97 -20.48 18.36
N VAL A 441 8.92 -20.49 17.03
CA VAL A 441 8.95 -19.28 16.20
C VAL A 441 7.85 -18.29 16.59
N VAL A 442 6.66 -18.77 16.96
CA VAL A 442 5.54 -17.89 17.32
C VAL A 442 5.83 -17.18 18.64
N ARG A 443 6.37 -17.91 19.61
CA ARG A 443 6.80 -17.32 20.89
C ARG A 443 7.85 -16.24 20.69
N GLU A 444 8.78 -16.44 19.75
CA GLU A 444 9.81 -15.45 19.44
C GLU A 444 9.24 -14.20 18.75
N ILE A 445 8.31 -14.38 17.82
CA ILE A 445 7.61 -13.23 17.20
C ILE A 445 6.87 -12.40 18.27
N LEU A 446 6.21 -13.06 19.22
CA LEU A 446 5.52 -12.40 20.34
C LEU A 446 6.47 -11.70 21.31
N PHE A 447 7.72 -12.14 21.41
CA PHE A 447 8.75 -11.48 22.21
C PHE A 447 9.27 -10.21 21.52
N ILE A 448 9.40 -10.25 20.19
CA ILE A 448 9.93 -9.14 19.38
C ILE A 448 8.89 -8.03 19.18
N LEU A 449 7.63 -8.40 18.97
CA LEU A 449 6.55 -7.48 18.71
C LEU A 449 5.76 -7.19 20.00
N PRO A 450 5.72 -5.92 20.47
CA PRO A 450 4.92 -5.55 21.62
C PRO A 450 3.46 -5.97 21.42
N LEU A 451 2.84 -6.51 22.48
CA LEU A 451 1.43 -6.95 22.43
C LEU A 451 0.48 -5.82 22.00
N GLU A 452 0.81 -4.57 22.33
CA GLU A 452 0.09 -3.37 21.94
C GLU A 452 0.16 -3.11 20.43
N GLU A 453 1.31 -3.35 19.80
CA GLU A 453 1.50 -3.20 18.35
C GLU A 453 0.71 -4.29 17.59
N ILE A 454 0.72 -5.53 18.10
CA ILE A 454 -0.09 -6.63 17.56
C ILE A 454 -1.58 -6.31 17.65
N LYS A 455 -2.05 -5.82 18.81
CA LYS A 455 -3.45 -5.43 19.00
C LYS A 455 -3.86 -4.28 18.08
N SER A 456 -2.99 -3.29 17.89
CA SER A 456 -3.25 -2.15 16.99
C SER A 456 -3.36 -2.56 15.53
N CYS A 457 -2.60 -3.58 15.09
CA CYS A 457 -2.59 -4.07 13.71
C CYS A 457 -3.63 -5.15 13.41
N SER A 458 -4.31 -5.66 14.45
CA SER A 458 -5.29 -6.74 14.33
C SER A 458 -6.40 -6.43 13.31
N PRO A 459 -6.99 -7.45 12.67
CA PRO A 459 -8.14 -7.26 11.79
C PRO A 459 -9.29 -6.50 12.48
N LEU A 460 -9.53 -6.78 13.77
CA LEU A 460 -10.59 -6.14 14.56
C LEU A 460 -10.35 -4.65 14.80
N SER A 461 -9.11 -4.24 15.10
CA SER A 461 -8.77 -2.81 15.26
C SER A 461 -8.88 -2.04 13.93
N ARG A 462 -8.59 -2.70 12.79
CA ARG A 462 -8.80 -2.13 11.46
C ARG A 462 -10.27 -1.92 11.13
N LEU A 463 -11.14 -2.89 11.46
CA LEU A 463 -12.58 -2.73 11.29
C LEU A 463 -13.13 -1.53 12.08
N ARG A 464 -12.64 -1.29 13.31
CA ARG A 464 -13.07 -0.14 14.13
C ARG A 464 -12.69 1.23 13.54
N LYS A 465 -11.71 1.29 12.63
CA LYS A 465 -11.36 2.54 11.93
C LYS A 465 -12.40 2.92 10.88
N VAL A 466 -13.16 1.95 10.36
CA VAL A 466 -14.21 2.19 9.38
C VAL A 466 -15.35 2.95 10.06
N PRO A 467 -15.72 4.16 9.60
CA PRO A 467 -16.74 4.98 10.25
C PRO A 467 -18.09 4.29 10.43
N LEU A 468 -18.46 3.41 9.49
CA LEU A 468 -19.66 2.59 9.52
C LEU A 468 -19.63 1.48 10.57
N LEU A 469 -18.45 0.98 10.94
CA LEU A 469 -18.29 -0.16 11.86
C LEU A 469 -17.84 0.27 13.27
N LYS A 470 -17.45 1.53 13.46
CA LYS A 470 -16.91 2.06 14.72
C LYS A 470 -17.76 1.73 15.96
N ASP A 471 -19.08 1.81 15.81
CA ASP A 471 -20.06 1.62 16.90
C ASP A 471 -20.79 0.26 16.80
N MET A 472 -20.27 -0.66 15.99
CA MET A 472 -20.86 -1.99 15.78
C MET A 472 -20.63 -2.88 17.02
N ASP A 473 -21.56 -3.83 17.25
CA ASP A 473 -21.41 -4.82 18.32
C ASP A 473 -20.12 -5.64 18.15
N GLU A 474 -19.43 -5.89 19.27
CA GLU A 474 -18.13 -6.58 19.27
C GLU A 474 -18.22 -7.97 18.64
N GLY A 475 -19.30 -8.72 18.91
CA GLY A 475 -19.49 -10.05 18.38
C GLY A 475 -19.61 -10.05 16.85
N VAL A 476 -20.27 -9.03 16.29
CA VAL A 476 -20.36 -8.83 14.84
C VAL A 476 -19.00 -8.49 14.24
N LEU A 477 -18.23 -7.61 14.91
CA LEU A 477 -16.88 -7.24 14.47
C LEU A 477 -15.93 -8.45 14.50
N VAL A 478 -15.99 -9.28 15.54
CA VAL A 478 -15.22 -10.53 15.63
C VAL A 478 -15.57 -11.44 14.46
N GLU A 479 -16.86 -11.65 14.18
CA GLU A 479 -17.29 -12.53 13.09
C GLU A 479 -16.83 -12.00 11.70
N ILE A 480 -16.92 -10.68 11.45
CA ILE A 480 -16.38 -10.08 10.22
C ILE A 480 -14.85 -10.23 10.18
N SER A 481 -14.18 -10.09 11.33
CA SER A 481 -12.73 -10.20 11.40
C SER A 481 -12.20 -11.59 11.04
N GLU A 482 -12.96 -12.64 11.34
CA GLU A 482 -12.66 -14.03 10.96
C GLU A 482 -12.84 -14.29 9.46
N LYS A 483 -13.57 -13.42 8.75
CA LYS A 483 -13.78 -13.48 7.30
C LYS A 483 -12.73 -12.71 6.50
N LEU A 484 -11.98 -11.82 7.14
CA LEU A 484 -10.88 -11.10 6.51
C LEU A 484 -9.75 -12.09 6.18
N HIS A 485 -9.33 -12.11 4.93
CA HIS A 485 -8.24 -12.97 4.47
C HIS A 485 -7.18 -12.15 3.73
N PRO A 486 -5.90 -12.48 3.90
CA PRO A 486 -4.82 -11.75 3.23
C PRO A 486 -4.75 -12.10 1.74
N GLU A 487 -4.67 -11.07 0.89
CA GLU A 487 -4.33 -11.19 -0.53
C GLU A 487 -3.13 -10.31 -0.91
N LYS A 488 -2.46 -10.67 -2.01
CA LYS A 488 -1.29 -9.97 -2.54
C LYS A 488 -1.54 -9.54 -3.98
N TYR A 489 -1.15 -8.30 -4.30
CA TYR A 489 -1.27 -7.73 -5.63
C TYR A 489 0.08 -7.18 -6.10
N THR A 490 0.46 -7.54 -7.32
CA THR A 490 1.71 -7.08 -7.94
C THR A 490 1.56 -5.65 -8.50
N PRO A 491 2.65 -4.88 -8.63
CA PRO A 491 2.64 -3.54 -9.21
C PRO A 491 1.91 -3.49 -10.56
N GLY A 492 1.09 -2.45 -10.75
CA GLY A 492 0.31 -2.23 -11.97
C GLY A 492 -0.96 -3.08 -12.09
N LYS A 493 -1.21 -4.04 -11.19
CA LYS A 493 -2.44 -4.85 -11.19
C LYS A 493 -3.65 -3.98 -10.82
N ILE A 494 -4.67 -3.96 -11.67
CA ILE A 494 -5.99 -3.43 -11.33
C ILE A 494 -6.65 -4.44 -10.39
N ILE A 495 -6.91 -3.99 -9.16
CA ILE A 495 -7.55 -4.78 -8.10
C ILE A 495 -9.06 -4.69 -8.24
N ILE A 496 -9.57 -3.48 -8.40
CA ILE A 496 -10.99 -3.18 -8.59
C ILE A 496 -11.13 -2.35 -9.86
N ASN A 497 -12.02 -2.78 -10.75
CA ASN A 497 -12.16 -2.18 -12.06
C ASN A 497 -13.38 -1.26 -12.15
N LYS A 498 -13.25 -0.17 -12.91
CA LYS A 498 -14.34 0.78 -13.15
C LYS A 498 -15.44 0.13 -14.00
N GLY A 499 -16.69 0.47 -13.73
CA GLY A 499 -17.85 -0.08 -14.43
C GLY A 499 -18.32 -1.44 -13.92
N GLU A 500 -17.58 -2.08 -13.02
CA GLU A 500 -17.99 -3.32 -12.35
C GLU A 500 -18.76 -3.02 -11.06
N THR A 501 -19.38 -4.04 -10.46
CA THR A 501 -20.03 -3.90 -9.15
C THR A 501 -18.99 -4.13 -8.05
N LEU A 502 -19.08 -3.39 -6.94
CA LEU A 502 -18.12 -3.53 -5.85
C LEU A 502 -18.28 -4.90 -5.16
N GLN A 503 -17.33 -5.81 -5.36
CA GLN A 503 -17.38 -7.17 -4.81
C GLN A 503 -16.52 -7.37 -3.56
N MET A 504 -15.66 -6.41 -3.21
CA MET A 504 -14.71 -6.56 -2.12
C MET A 504 -14.40 -5.22 -1.45
N MET A 505 -14.06 -5.30 -0.16
CA MET A 505 -13.48 -4.24 0.65
C MET A 505 -12.01 -4.59 0.94
N LEU A 506 -11.13 -3.61 0.87
CA LEU A 506 -9.68 -3.78 0.99
C LEU A 506 -9.17 -3.01 2.21
N PHE A 507 -8.37 -3.65 3.06
CA PHE A 507 -7.60 -3.00 4.13
C PHE A 507 -6.12 -3.12 3.82
N ILE A 508 -5.45 -2.01 3.56
CA ILE A 508 -4.05 -2.02 3.12
C ILE A 508 -3.16 -2.28 4.32
N VAL A 509 -2.42 -3.38 4.26
CA VAL A 509 -1.46 -3.79 5.29
C VAL A 509 -0.08 -3.25 4.94
N ASP A 510 0.31 -3.38 3.68
CA ASP A 510 1.61 -2.94 3.16
C ASP A 510 1.49 -2.56 1.67
N GLY A 511 2.38 -1.70 1.20
CA GLY A 511 2.32 -1.12 -0.13
C GLY A 511 1.30 0.03 -0.28
N ARG A 512 1.10 0.49 -1.51
CA ARG A 512 0.25 1.63 -1.89
C ARG A 512 -0.61 1.30 -3.09
N VAL A 513 -1.84 1.78 -3.04
CA VAL A 513 -2.78 1.73 -4.16
C VAL A 513 -3.13 3.14 -4.60
N ILE A 514 -3.55 3.26 -5.85
CA ILE A 514 -4.06 4.49 -6.43
C ILE A 514 -5.52 4.31 -6.82
N ILE A 515 -6.34 5.32 -6.52
CA ILE A 515 -7.73 5.40 -6.91
C ILE A 515 -7.84 6.40 -8.05
N GLU A 516 -8.45 5.97 -9.15
CA GLU A 516 -8.68 6.80 -10.33
C GLU A 516 -10.19 6.96 -10.58
N LYS A 517 -10.69 8.21 -10.57
CA LYS A 517 -12.10 8.56 -10.86
C LYS A 517 -12.35 8.77 -12.35
N THR A 518 -13.58 8.50 -12.82
CA THR A 518 -14.00 8.61 -14.23
C THR A 518 -13.74 9.98 -14.87
N ASP A 519 -13.72 11.05 -14.08
CA ASP A 519 -13.50 12.43 -14.56
C ASP A 519 -12.02 12.80 -14.71
N GLY A 520 -11.08 11.90 -14.36
CA GLY A 520 -9.64 12.13 -14.42
C GLY A 520 -9.11 13.17 -13.43
N SER A 521 -9.94 13.65 -12.50
CA SER A 521 -9.66 14.86 -11.71
C SER A 521 -9.07 14.58 -10.32
N GLN A 522 -9.10 13.34 -9.84
CA GLN A 522 -8.56 12.96 -8.53
C GLN A 522 -7.81 11.62 -8.59
N LEU A 523 -6.49 11.68 -8.41
CA LEU A 523 -5.64 10.56 -8.01
C LEU A 523 -5.55 10.60 -6.47
N GLU A 524 -6.22 9.67 -5.80
CA GLU A 524 -6.05 9.49 -4.36
C GLU A 524 -5.10 8.31 -4.11
N HIS A 525 -4.11 8.53 -3.24
CA HIS A 525 -3.14 7.51 -2.86
C HIS A 525 -3.51 6.97 -1.48
N LEU A 526 -3.78 5.67 -1.41
CA LEU A 526 -3.98 4.98 -0.13
C LEU A 526 -2.74 4.15 0.20
N GLY A 527 -2.35 4.17 1.47
CA GLY A 527 -1.17 3.49 1.98
C GLY A 527 -1.46 2.57 3.17
N PRO A 528 -0.41 2.11 3.86
CA PRO A 528 -0.54 1.20 4.99
C PRO A 528 -1.44 1.77 6.10
N GLY A 529 -2.50 1.04 6.44
CA GLY A 529 -3.46 1.43 7.47
C GLY A 529 -4.76 2.04 6.93
N ASP A 530 -4.81 2.39 5.65
CA ASP A 530 -6.01 2.87 4.96
C ASP A 530 -6.88 1.70 4.48
N PHE A 531 -8.11 2.01 4.07
CA PHE A 531 -9.05 1.03 3.51
C PHE A 531 -9.83 1.62 2.33
N TYR A 532 -10.38 0.75 1.49
CA TYR A 532 -11.23 1.11 0.35
C TYR A 532 -12.44 0.17 0.26
N GLY A 533 -13.57 0.69 -0.21
CA GLY A 533 -14.77 -0.12 -0.49
C GLY A 533 -15.71 -0.27 0.70
N GLU A 534 -15.77 0.73 1.60
CA GLU A 534 -16.74 0.73 2.71
C GLU A 534 -18.19 0.67 2.24
N GLU A 535 -18.46 1.06 1.00
CA GLU A 535 -19.76 0.99 0.34
C GLU A 535 -20.29 -0.45 0.26
N LEU A 536 -19.41 -1.46 0.30
CA LEU A 536 -19.80 -2.87 0.34
C LEU A 536 -20.70 -3.19 1.55
N LEU A 537 -20.47 -2.52 2.69
CA LEU A 537 -21.22 -2.75 3.94
C LEU A 537 -22.70 -2.34 3.83
N VAL A 538 -23.02 -1.40 2.94
CA VAL A 538 -24.37 -0.90 2.71
C VAL A 538 -24.95 -1.36 1.36
N SER A 539 -24.19 -2.14 0.61
CA SER A 539 -24.58 -2.64 -0.70
C SER A 539 -25.67 -3.73 -0.60
N PRO A 540 -26.66 -3.75 -1.51
CA PRO A 540 -27.63 -4.84 -1.58
C PRO A 540 -27.01 -6.16 -2.07
N LEU A 541 -25.81 -6.14 -2.65
CA LEU A 541 -25.12 -7.24 -3.33
C LEU A 541 -25.14 -8.59 -2.61
N TRP A 542 -24.96 -8.61 -1.29
CA TRP A 542 -24.95 -9.87 -0.51
C TRP A 542 -26.32 -10.23 0.10
N THR A 543 -27.37 -9.47 -0.24
CA THR A 543 -28.75 -9.68 0.24
C THR A 543 -29.80 -9.84 -0.88
N SER A 544 -29.56 -9.30 -2.08
CA SER A 544 -30.39 -9.44 -3.30
C SER A 544 -29.61 -8.98 -4.54
N SER A 545 -29.72 -9.73 -5.65
CA SER A 545 -28.80 -9.70 -6.80
C SER A 545 -29.11 -8.66 -7.91
N SER A 546 -30.17 -7.85 -7.81
CA SER A 546 -30.72 -7.18 -9.00
C SER A 546 -30.29 -5.72 -9.26
N ASP A 547 -29.78 -4.97 -8.27
CA ASP A 547 -29.72 -3.50 -8.34
C ASP A 547 -28.35 -2.86 -7.98
N ALA A 548 -27.25 -3.58 -8.20
CA ALA A 548 -25.92 -3.05 -7.88
C ALA A 548 -25.47 -1.97 -8.89
N LYS A 549 -25.31 -0.73 -8.42
CA LYS A 549 -24.74 0.34 -9.25
C LYS A 549 -23.26 0.07 -9.56
N PRO A 550 -22.82 0.25 -10.81
CA PRO A 550 -21.41 0.12 -11.16
C PRO A 550 -20.59 1.23 -10.49
N ILE A 551 -19.38 0.91 -10.07
CA ILE A 551 -18.47 1.88 -9.45
C ILE A 551 -17.80 2.75 -10.52
N ASN A 552 -17.64 4.03 -10.19
CA ASN A 552 -17.03 5.04 -11.05
C ASN A 552 -15.52 5.22 -10.76
N GLN A 553 -14.92 4.22 -10.11
CA GLN A 553 -13.55 4.28 -9.60
C GLN A 553 -12.83 2.96 -9.88
N SER A 554 -11.58 3.05 -10.28
CA SER A 554 -10.66 1.90 -10.35
C SER A 554 -9.59 2.01 -9.28
N VAL A 555 -9.22 0.87 -8.70
CA VAL A 555 -8.14 0.75 -7.71
C VAL A 555 -7.02 -0.08 -8.32
N GLN A 556 -5.82 0.49 -8.37
CA GLN A 556 -4.64 -0.15 -8.96
C GLN A 556 -3.49 -0.17 -7.95
N ALA A 557 -2.77 -1.29 -7.89
CA ALA A 557 -1.56 -1.41 -7.09
C ALA A 557 -0.41 -0.60 -7.70
N ILE A 558 0.25 0.24 -6.90
CA ILE A 558 1.42 1.02 -7.34
C ILE A 558 2.69 0.19 -7.16
N ASP A 559 2.84 -0.45 -6.00
CA ASP A 559 3.94 -1.34 -5.65
C ASP A 559 3.37 -2.73 -5.24
N ASP A 560 4.18 -3.61 -4.63
CA ASP A 560 3.68 -4.89 -4.12
C ASP A 560 2.77 -4.65 -2.91
N VAL A 561 1.46 -4.79 -3.13
CA VAL A 561 0.43 -4.51 -2.12
C VAL A 561 0.03 -5.78 -1.39
N GLN A 562 -0.03 -5.70 -0.06
CA GLN A 562 -0.72 -6.68 0.76
C GLN A 562 -1.94 -6.05 1.40
N ALA A 563 -3.08 -6.72 1.28
CA ALA A 563 -4.32 -6.26 1.86
C ALA A 563 -5.05 -7.40 2.57
N LEU A 564 -5.81 -7.07 3.62
CA LEU A 564 -6.87 -7.94 4.10
C LEU A 564 -8.13 -7.65 3.31
N VAL A 565 -8.72 -8.68 2.73
CA VAL A 565 -9.87 -8.59 1.83
C VAL A 565 -11.10 -9.15 2.52
N LEU A 566 -12.22 -8.43 2.38
CA LEU A 566 -13.54 -8.89 2.77
C LEU A 566 -14.43 -8.89 1.53
N SER A 567 -14.86 -10.07 1.07
CA SER A 567 -15.68 -10.20 -0.13
C SER A 567 -17.19 -10.12 0.17
N ALA A 568 -17.99 -9.78 -0.85
CA ALA A 568 -19.45 -9.85 -0.79
C ALA A 568 -19.94 -11.28 -0.46
N THR A 569 -19.24 -12.29 -0.97
CA THR A 569 -19.52 -13.69 -0.66
C THR A 569 -19.28 -14.02 0.80
N ASP A 570 -18.20 -13.51 1.40
CA ASP A 570 -17.91 -13.73 2.82
C ASP A 570 -18.99 -13.10 3.71
N MET A 571 -19.43 -11.89 3.36
CA MET A 571 -20.52 -11.18 4.03
C MET A 571 -21.84 -11.97 3.99
N ALA A 572 -22.13 -12.67 2.90
CA ALA A 572 -23.31 -13.52 2.78
C ALA A 572 -23.28 -14.73 3.73
N THR A 573 -22.09 -15.19 4.13
CA THR A 573 -21.91 -16.34 5.03
C THR A 573 -22.05 -16.01 6.52
N LEU A 574 -22.20 -14.73 6.88
CA LEU A 574 -22.34 -14.31 8.27
C LEU A 574 -23.60 -14.89 8.93
N SER A 575 -23.55 -15.04 10.25
CA SER A 575 -24.65 -15.48 11.08
C SER A 575 -25.88 -14.60 10.89
N PHE A 576 -27.06 -15.16 11.11
CA PHE A 576 -28.32 -14.42 10.97
C PHE A 576 -28.38 -13.18 11.89
N SER A 577 -27.80 -13.25 13.09
CA SER A 577 -27.72 -12.14 14.03
C SER A 577 -26.85 -11.01 13.48
N SER A 578 -25.66 -11.33 12.96
CA SER A 578 -24.74 -10.35 12.39
C SER A 578 -25.29 -9.71 11.11
N ARG A 579 -25.88 -10.51 10.22
CA ARG A 579 -26.58 -9.99 9.03
C ARG A 579 -27.72 -9.06 9.39
N ARG A 580 -28.46 -9.32 10.47
CA ARG A 580 -29.50 -8.40 10.96
C ARG A 580 -28.88 -7.06 11.38
N HIS A 581 -27.81 -7.05 12.16
CA HIS A 581 -27.15 -5.81 12.59
C HIS A 581 -26.60 -4.99 11.41
N ILE A 582 -25.98 -5.66 10.43
CA ILE A 582 -25.47 -4.98 9.23
C ILE A 582 -26.63 -4.47 8.37
N ASN A 583 -27.74 -5.21 8.28
CA ASN A 583 -28.96 -4.73 7.62
C ASN A 583 -29.55 -3.51 8.35
N GLU A 584 -29.57 -3.47 9.68
CA GLU A 584 -29.99 -2.28 10.43
C GLU A 584 -29.12 -1.07 10.09
N LEU A 585 -27.79 -1.25 10.07
CA LEU A 585 -26.85 -0.22 9.64
C LEU A 585 -27.15 0.26 8.21
N ARG A 586 -27.38 -0.68 7.28
CA ARG A 586 -27.77 -0.36 5.90
C ARG A 586 -29.03 0.49 5.88
N MET A 587 -30.07 0.10 6.62
CA MET A 587 -31.34 0.82 6.66
C MET A 587 -31.19 2.24 7.23
N VAL A 588 -30.33 2.41 8.23
CA VAL A 588 -29.98 3.73 8.77
C VAL A 588 -29.33 4.60 7.70
N VAL A 589 -28.28 4.10 7.04
CA VAL A 589 -27.45 4.89 6.11
C VAL A 589 -28.15 5.15 4.77
N THR A 590 -28.80 4.14 4.19
CA THR A 590 -29.34 4.24 2.83
C THR A 590 -30.76 4.76 2.76
N ILE A 591 -31.52 4.71 3.86
CA ILE A 591 -32.94 5.10 3.90
C ILE A 591 -33.16 6.25 4.88
N LEU A 592 -32.85 6.07 6.17
CA LEU A 592 -33.21 7.08 7.18
C LEU A 592 -32.38 8.36 7.04
N GLN A 593 -31.05 8.26 6.85
CA GLN A 593 -30.17 9.44 6.69
C GLN A 593 -30.39 10.21 5.39
N LYS A 594 -31.10 9.65 4.40
CA LYS A 594 -31.50 10.39 3.19
C LYS A 594 -32.60 11.41 3.46
N VAL A 595 -33.36 11.26 4.56
CA VAL A 595 -34.33 12.28 4.97
C VAL A 595 -33.56 13.47 5.54
N PRO A 596 -33.71 14.70 5.01
CA PRO A 596 -32.92 15.86 5.43
C PRO A 596 -32.95 16.09 6.94
N LYS A 597 -34.14 15.98 7.54
CA LYS A 597 -34.35 16.12 8.99
C LYS A 597 -33.72 14.99 9.82
N LEU A 598 -33.38 13.84 9.24
CA LEU A 598 -32.78 12.72 9.98
C LEU A 598 -31.29 12.55 9.73
N GLN A 599 -30.71 13.30 8.78
CA GLN A 599 -29.31 13.16 8.37
C GLN A 599 -28.33 13.38 9.53
N THR A 600 -28.60 14.37 10.39
CA THR A 600 -27.77 14.74 11.55
C THR A 600 -28.24 14.10 12.86
N MET A 601 -29.25 13.23 12.81
CA MET A 601 -29.82 12.59 13.98
C MET A 601 -28.82 11.59 14.59
N ASP A 602 -28.86 11.46 15.91
CA ASP A 602 -28.04 10.48 16.63
C ASP A 602 -28.29 9.05 16.12
N LYS A 603 -27.20 8.31 15.87
CA LYS A 603 -27.25 6.96 15.30
C LYS A 603 -28.08 5.98 16.12
N GLN A 604 -28.13 6.12 17.46
CA GLN A 604 -28.94 5.25 18.32
C GLN A 604 -30.44 5.45 18.07
N VAL A 605 -30.85 6.69 17.80
CA VAL A 605 -32.23 7.04 17.44
C VAL A 605 -32.60 6.44 16.09
N LEU A 606 -31.74 6.61 15.09
CA LEU A 606 -31.94 6.04 13.76
C LEU A 606 -32.00 4.51 13.80
N LYS A 607 -31.15 3.87 14.60
CA LYS A 607 -31.19 2.42 14.83
C LYS A 607 -32.53 2.00 15.42
N ALA A 608 -33.04 2.69 16.43
CA ALA A 608 -34.36 2.40 17.01
C ALA A 608 -35.51 2.62 16.01
N MET A 609 -35.42 3.63 15.13
CA MET A 609 -36.39 3.83 14.05
C MET A 609 -36.36 2.68 13.04
N SER A 610 -35.16 2.17 12.71
CA SER A 610 -34.98 1.09 11.73
C SER A 610 -35.68 -0.21 12.13
N HIS A 611 -35.74 -0.52 13.43
CA HIS A 611 -36.45 -1.70 13.98
C HIS A 611 -37.96 -1.67 13.75
N HIS A 612 -38.52 -0.50 13.47
CA HIS A 612 -39.96 -0.29 13.27
C HIS A 612 -40.34 -0.08 11.80
N LEU A 613 -39.39 -0.18 10.87
CA LEU A 613 -39.66 -0.14 9.44
C LEU A 613 -40.27 -1.47 8.99
N SER A 614 -41.41 -1.40 8.31
CA SER A 614 -42.08 -2.57 7.73
C SER A 614 -42.23 -2.42 6.22
N PRO A 615 -41.83 -3.41 5.41
CA PRO A 615 -42.01 -3.36 3.96
C PRO A 615 -43.48 -3.55 3.57
N VAL A 616 -43.91 -2.82 2.54
CA VAL A 616 -45.23 -2.88 1.92
C VAL A 616 -45.06 -2.68 0.41
N SER A 617 -45.78 -3.45 -0.39
CA SER A 617 -45.82 -3.29 -1.85
C SER A 617 -47.06 -2.52 -2.29
N TYR A 618 -46.88 -1.66 -3.29
CA TYR A 618 -47.94 -0.92 -3.97
C TYR A 618 -47.94 -1.30 -5.45
N LYS A 619 -49.11 -1.54 -6.04
CA LYS A 619 -49.22 -1.89 -7.45
C LYS A 619 -49.15 -0.64 -8.32
N ARG A 620 -48.94 -0.84 -9.63
CA ARG A 620 -49.05 0.23 -10.62
C ARG A 620 -50.39 0.98 -10.46
N ASP A 621 -50.34 2.30 -10.56
CA ASP A 621 -51.46 3.23 -10.43
C ASP A 621 -52.08 3.35 -9.02
N ASP A 622 -51.55 2.63 -8.02
CA ASP A 622 -51.97 2.81 -6.62
C ASP A 622 -51.53 4.18 -6.08
N TYR A 623 -52.40 4.76 -5.26
CA TYR A 623 -52.12 5.98 -4.50
C TYR A 623 -51.45 5.62 -3.16
N ILE A 624 -50.25 6.14 -2.92
CA ILE A 624 -49.55 5.99 -1.64
C ILE A 624 -50.13 6.98 -0.61
N VAL A 625 -50.31 8.24 -1.01
CA VAL A 625 -50.93 9.30 -0.21
C VAL A 625 -51.68 10.27 -1.12
N ARG A 626 -52.70 10.96 -0.59
CA ARG A 626 -53.42 12.03 -1.29
C ARG A 626 -53.30 13.35 -0.52
N GLU A 627 -53.26 14.45 -1.25
CA GLU A 627 -53.20 15.79 -0.69
C GLU A 627 -54.40 16.05 0.24
N ASN A 628 -54.17 16.80 1.31
CA ASN A 628 -55.14 17.12 2.36
C ASN A 628 -55.67 15.90 3.14
N GLN A 629 -55.05 14.72 3.02
CA GLN A 629 -55.35 13.57 3.87
C GLN A 629 -54.38 13.45 5.06
N PRO A 630 -54.83 12.94 6.22
CA PRO A 630 -53.98 12.76 7.39
C PRO A 630 -52.88 11.71 7.14
N VAL A 631 -51.63 12.10 7.35
CA VAL A 631 -50.46 11.24 7.15
C VAL A 631 -50.17 10.48 8.44
N SER A 632 -50.50 9.18 8.46
CA SER A 632 -50.31 8.31 9.63
C SER A 632 -48.99 7.52 9.62
N ARG A 633 -48.22 7.66 8.53
CA ARG A 633 -47.06 6.82 8.21
C ARG A 633 -46.04 7.65 7.43
N MET A 634 -44.76 7.46 7.74
CA MET A 634 -43.68 7.84 6.84
C MET A 634 -43.47 6.73 5.82
N PHE A 635 -43.26 7.09 4.56
CA PHE A 635 -43.03 6.17 3.45
C PHE A 635 -41.64 6.41 2.89
N PHE A 636 -40.87 5.34 2.74
CA PHE A 636 -39.54 5.38 2.15
C PHE A 636 -39.55 4.46 0.93
N ILE A 637 -39.43 5.05 -0.25
CA ILE A 637 -39.52 4.29 -1.49
C ILE A 637 -38.15 3.66 -1.73
N THR A 638 -38.09 2.33 -1.64
CA THR A 638 -36.86 1.57 -1.87
C THR A 638 -36.76 1.11 -3.31
N ARG A 639 -37.90 0.91 -3.98
CA ARG A 639 -37.98 0.43 -5.37
C ARG A 639 -39.25 0.94 -6.03
N GLY A 640 -39.18 1.23 -7.33
CA GLY A 640 -40.30 1.73 -8.13
C GLY A 640 -40.31 3.25 -8.26
N GLU A 641 -40.94 3.74 -9.32
CA GLU A 641 -41.06 5.15 -9.66
C GLU A 641 -42.41 5.69 -9.20
N VAL A 642 -42.41 6.86 -8.57
CA VAL A 642 -43.62 7.53 -8.10
C VAL A 642 -43.68 8.96 -8.65
N THR A 643 -44.89 9.49 -8.82
CA THR A 643 -45.14 10.89 -9.21
C THR A 643 -45.73 11.66 -8.03
N LYS A 644 -45.41 12.95 -7.92
CA LYS A 644 -45.90 13.85 -6.86
C LYS A 644 -46.66 15.01 -7.51
N ASN A 645 -47.95 15.16 -7.20
CA ASN A 645 -48.85 16.18 -7.76
C ASN A 645 -48.85 16.23 -9.29
N GLU A 646 -48.90 15.06 -9.94
CA GLU A 646 -48.91 14.88 -11.42
C GLU A 646 -47.68 15.42 -12.17
N ASN A 647 -46.78 16.12 -11.49
CA ASN A 647 -45.44 16.36 -11.96
C ASN A 647 -44.59 15.09 -11.72
N PRO A 648 -43.60 14.80 -12.57
CA PRO A 648 -42.53 13.89 -12.21
C PRO A 648 -41.66 14.56 -11.15
N PRO A 649 -41.50 13.97 -9.96
CA PRO A 649 -40.18 14.08 -9.35
C PRO A 649 -39.71 12.83 -8.61
N GLU A 650 -38.39 12.78 -8.43
CA GLU A 650 -37.62 11.96 -7.50
C GLU A 650 -38.03 12.18 -6.02
N ALA A 651 -39.25 11.83 -5.63
CA ALA A 651 -39.64 11.81 -4.23
C ALA A 651 -39.25 10.45 -3.61
N ASN A 652 -38.05 10.35 -3.02
CA ASN A 652 -37.58 9.12 -2.36
C ASN A 652 -38.23 8.85 -0.99
N PHE A 653 -38.91 9.84 -0.40
CA PHE A 653 -39.58 9.72 0.90
C PHE A 653 -40.81 10.63 0.99
N ILE A 654 -41.75 10.29 1.88
CA ILE A 654 -43.00 11.02 2.15
C ILE A 654 -43.29 10.96 3.65
N GLY A 655 -43.88 12.02 4.22
CA GLY A 655 -44.34 12.03 5.60
C GLY A 655 -43.34 12.64 6.59
N GLU A 656 -42.43 13.52 6.14
CA GLU A 656 -41.49 14.20 7.04
C GLU A 656 -42.17 15.14 8.04
N GLU A 657 -43.39 15.60 7.75
CA GLU A 657 -44.27 16.34 8.64
C GLU A 657 -44.57 15.58 9.95
N LEU A 658 -44.45 14.25 9.96
CA LEU A 658 -44.58 13.45 11.17
C LEU A 658 -43.45 13.66 12.17
N LEU A 659 -42.26 14.09 11.74
CA LEU A 659 -41.14 14.33 12.65
C LEU A 659 -41.38 15.53 13.57
N GLU A 660 -42.07 16.56 13.06
CA GLU A 660 -42.50 17.71 13.87
C GLU A 660 -43.72 17.36 14.73
N TRP A 661 -44.69 16.65 14.16
CA TRP A 661 -45.88 16.21 14.88
C TRP A 661 -45.57 15.44 16.17
N VAL A 662 -44.57 14.56 16.16
CA VAL A 662 -44.26 13.72 17.33
C VAL A 662 -43.73 14.53 18.53
N LEU A 663 -43.26 15.76 18.33
CA LEU A 663 -42.68 16.62 19.37
C LEU A 663 -43.71 17.45 20.12
N ASP A 664 -44.94 17.51 19.61
CA ASP A 664 -46.05 18.21 20.23
C ASP A 664 -46.47 17.50 21.54
N LYS A 665 -46.15 18.14 22.67
CA LYS A 665 -46.55 17.69 24.01
C LYS A 665 -48.01 18.05 24.34
N SER A 666 -48.61 18.96 23.57
CA SER A 666 -49.91 19.56 23.82
C SER A 666 -51.07 18.79 23.18
N PHE A 667 -50.87 18.04 22.09
CA PHE A 667 -51.99 17.34 21.41
C PHE A 667 -51.62 15.98 20.77
N PRO A 668 -51.84 14.84 21.46
CA PRO A 668 -51.33 13.55 21.01
C PRO A 668 -52.11 12.83 19.88
N THR A 669 -53.12 13.42 19.21
CA THR A 669 -54.06 12.69 18.33
C THR A 669 -54.29 13.22 16.91
N ILE A 670 -53.81 14.42 16.55
CA ILE A 670 -54.12 15.03 15.24
C ILE A 670 -52.93 14.85 14.30
N LEU A 671 -53.08 14.01 13.27
CA LEU A 671 -52.02 13.79 12.29
C LEU A 671 -51.90 14.98 11.33
N PRO A 672 -50.68 15.34 10.89
CA PRO A 672 -50.50 16.37 9.88
C PRO A 672 -51.13 15.94 8.54
N LEU A 673 -51.61 16.91 7.77
CA LEU A 673 -52.19 16.66 6.44
C LEU A 673 -51.09 16.60 5.39
N SER A 674 -51.25 15.73 4.41
CA SER A 674 -50.29 15.62 3.31
C SER A 674 -50.37 16.85 2.42
N THR A 675 -49.22 17.41 2.07
CA THR A 675 -49.11 18.56 1.15
C THR A 675 -49.09 18.15 -0.32
N CYS A 676 -49.23 16.85 -0.61
CA CYS A 676 -49.15 16.33 -1.96
C CYS A 676 -49.89 15.01 -2.15
N THR A 677 -50.18 14.67 -3.41
CA THR A 677 -50.68 13.37 -3.85
C THR A 677 -49.53 12.59 -4.50
N VAL A 678 -49.30 11.36 -4.06
CA VAL A 678 -48.26 10.48 -4.59
C VAL A 678 -48.83 9.18 -5.16
N ARG A 679 -48.45 8.86 -6.40
CA ARG A 679 -48.95 7.71 -7.17
C ARG A 679 -47.81 6.91 -7.79
N VAL A 680 -47.94 5.58 -7.80
CA VAL A 680 -46.97 4.67 -8.43
C VAL A 680 -47.10 4.70 -9.96
N VAL A 681 -45.98 4.90 -10.67
CA VAL A 681 -45.93 5.07 -12.13
C VAL A 681 -45.36 3.86 -12.86
N SER A 682 -44.36 3.19 -12.28
CA SER A 682 -43.69 2.03 -12.88
C SER A 682 -44.41 0.71 -12.54
N ASN A 683 -43.70 -0.43 -12.65
CA ASN A 683 -44.10 -1.69 -12.01
C ASN A 683 -44.26 -1.51 -10.48
N ASP A 684 -44.72 -2.56 -9.79
CA ASP A 684 -44.91 -2.59 -8.34
C ASP A 684 -43.78 -1.88 -7.56
N ALA A 685 -44.17 -0.96 -6.67
CA ALA A 685 -43.25 -0.22 -5.82
C ALA A 685 -43.08 -0.93 -4.47
N GLU A 686 -41.83 -1.08 -4.02
CA GLU A 686 -41.50 -1.54 -2.68
C GLU A 686 -41.24 -0.33 -1.79
N VAL A 687 -42.01 -0.24 -0.71
CA VAL A 687 -42.01 0.92 0.18
C VAL A 687 -41.86 0.44 1.62
N LEU A 688 -40.90 1.01 2.34
CA LEU A 688 -40.78 0.82 3.77
C LEU A 688 -41.63 1.86 4.50
N ILE A 689 -42.30 1.42 5.54
CA ILE A 689 -43.25 2.23 6.28
C ILE A 689 -42.82 2.34 7.74
N LEU A 690 -42.77 3.57 8.26
CA LEU A 690 -42.69 3.86 9.69
C LEU A 690 -44.01 4.44 10.19
N LYS A 691 -44.73 3.73 11.05
CA LYS A 691 -46.02 4.19 11.59
C LYS A 691 -45.82 5.33 12.59
N ALA A 692 -46.67 6.35 12.55
CA ALA A 692 -46.66 7.48 13.48
C ALA A 692 -46.63 7.07 14.97
N ARG A 693 -47.41 6.04 15.33
CA ARG A 693 -47.41 5.47 16.70
C ARG A 693 -46.04 4.90 17.13
N MET A 694 -45.29 4.31 16.20
CA MET A 694 -43.99 3.71 16.48
C MET A 694 -42.92 4.80 16.56
N LEU A 695 -42.98 5.79 15.65
CA LEU A 695 -42.15 6.99 15.72
C LEU A 695 -42.32 7.69 17.07
N LYS A 696 -43.56 7.83 17.57
CA LYS A 696 -43.85 8.37 18.90
C LYS A 696 -43.23 7.58 20.05
N ASN A 697 -43.23 6.25 19.97
CA ASN A 697 -42.57 5.39 20.95
C ASN A 697 -41.05 5.53 20.93
N VAL A 698 -40.45 5.81 19.76
CA VAL A 698 -39.02 6.08 19.65
C VAL A 698 -38.70 7.45 20.24
N VAL A 699 -39.40 8.51 19.81
CA VAL A 699 -39.14 9.87 20.30
C VAL A 699 -39.39 9.98 21.81
N SER A 700 -40.39 9.31 22.38
CA SER A 700 -40.60 9.33 23.83
C SER A 700 -39.42 8.76 24.62
N LYS A 701 -38.72 7.76 24.07
CA LYS A 701 -37.51 7.18 24.66
C LYS A 701 -36.27 8.04 24.43
N PHE A 702 -36.22 8.78 23.33
CA PHE A 702 -35.04 9.53 22.87
C PHE A 702 -35.23 11.06 22.83
N MET A 703 -36.19 11.60 23.59
CA MET A 703 -36.67 12.98 23.49
C MET A 703 -35.56 14.04 23.51
N LYS A 704 -34.48 13.80 24.26
CA LYS A 704 -33.31 14.68 24.34
C LYS A 704 -32.68 14.99 22.97
N HIS A 705 -32.68 14.04 22.04
CA HIS A 705 -32.08 14.19 20.71
C HIS A 705 -32.94 14.98 19.73
N PHE A 706 -34.21 15.20 20.06
CA PHE A 706 -35.14 15.93 19.20
C PHE A 706 -35.36 17.39 19.62
N SER A 707 -34.60 17.88 20.60
CA SER A 707 -34.76 19.23 21.15
C SER A 707 -34.44 20.38 20.17
N ASN A 708 -33.77 20.07 19.05
CA ASN A 708 -33.45 21.03 17.98
C ASN A 708 -34.54 21.10 16.87
N PHE A 709 -35.54 20.23 16.88
CA PHE A 709 -36.64 20.24 15.91
C PHE A 709 -37.76 21.17 16.40
N ALA A 710 -37.54 22.47 16.18
CA ALA A 710 -38.49 23.60 16.15
C ALA A 710 -39.39 23.89 17.39
N SER A 711 -39.69 25.18 17.54
CA SER A 711 -40.60 25.74 18.53
C SER A 711 -42.07 25.41 18.22
N LEU A 712 -42.87 25.29 19.28
CA LEU A 712 -44.32 25.01 19.29
C LEU A 712 -45.21 25.93 18.40
N SER A 713 -44.64 26.97 17.79
CA SER A 713 -45.28 28.08 17.10
C SER A 713 -45.89 27.71 15.74
N ASP A 714 -45.28 26.79 15.00
CA ASP A 714 -45.48 26.71 13.55
C ASP A 714 -46.84 26.08 13.13
N ILE A 715 -47.33 25.10 13.90
CA ILE A 715 -48.65 24.48 13.64
C ILE A 715 -49.77 25.46 14.01
N GLN A 716 -49.67 26.15 15.14
CA GLN A 716 -50.64 27.16 15.58
C GLN A 716 -50.66 28.36 14.63
N LEU A 717 -49.49 28.80 14.16
CA LEU A 717 -49.34 29.79 13.10
C LEU A 717 -50.08 29.39 11.82
N THR A 718 -49.98 28.11 11.43
CA THR A 718 -50.66 27.59 10.23
C THR A 718 -52.19 27.71 10.33
N TRP A 719 -52.76 27.48 11.53
CA TRP A 719 -54.21 27.59 11.75
C TRP A 719 -54.65 29.06 11.89
N LEU A 720 -53.87 29.90 12.58
CA LEU A 720 -54.13 31.34 12.65
C LEU A 720 -54.15 31.98 11.26
N LYS A 721 -53.20 31.61 10.39
CA LYS A 721 -53.14 32.10 9.00
C LYS A 721 -54.33 31.67 8.12
N LYS A 722 -55.28 30.85 8.60
CA LYS A 722 -56.56 30.64 7.88
C LYS A 722 -57.51 31.83 7.98
N VAL A 723 -57.37 32.67 9.01
CA VAL A 723 -58.15 33.90 9.18
C VAL A 723 -57.44 35.02 8.43
N GLU A 724 -58.12 35.67 7.49
CA GLU A 724 -57.54 36.66 6.57
C GLU A 724 -56.77 37.77 7.30
N ILE A 725 -57.34 38.29 8.40
CA ILE A 725 -56.73 39.36 9.18
C ILE A 725 -55.39 38.92 9.83
N PHE A 726 -55.25 37.65 10.22
CA PHE A 726 -54.02 37.13 10.81
C PHE A 726 -52.92 36.84 9.77
N GLN A 727 -53.27 36.70 8.48
CA GLN A 727 -52.28 36.47 7.42
C GLN A 727 -51.32 37.65 7.25
N GLN A 728 -51.82 38.86 7.49
CA GLN A 728 -51.08 40.11 7.28
C GLN A 728 -50.37 40.63 8.54
N MET A 729 -50.44 39.90 9.67
CA MET A 729 -49.83 40.32 10.93
C MET A 729 -48.36 39.88 11.05
N ASP A 730 -47.59 40.70 11.78
CA ASP A 730 -46.21 40.40 12.16
C ASP A 730 -46.10 39.10 12.98
N GLU A 731 -45.06 38.31 12.72
CA GLU A 731 -44.87 36.97 13.28
C GLU A 731 -44.78 36.98 14.81
N GLN A 732 -44.23 38.03 15.43
CA GLN A 732 -44.17 38.15 16.90
C GLN A 732 -45.57 38.39 17.51
N VAL A 733 -46.46 39.07 16.78
CA VAL A 733 -47.86 39.25 17.20
C VAL A 733 -48.58 37.91 17.13
N LEU A 734 -48.38 37.17 16.04
CA LEU A 734 -48.97 35.85 15.89
C LEU A 734 -48.47 34.85 16.95
N GLU A 735 -47.18 34.89 17.31
CA GLU A 735 -46.65 34.10 18.42
C GLU A 735 -47.27 34.46 19.77
N ALA A 736 -47.54 35.74 20.03
CA ALA A 736 -48.23 36.18 21.24
C ALA A 736 -49.70 35.72 21.27
N ILE A 737 -50.38 35.73 20.12
CA ILE A 737 -51.74 35.17 19.96
C ILE A 737 -51.73 33.65 20.17
N CYS A 738 -50.74 32.93 19.62
CA CYS A 738 -50.54 31.49 19.81
C CYS A 738 -50.47 31.13 21.29
N LYS A 739 -49.73 31.90 22.10
CA LYS A 739 -49.63 31.70 23.56
C LYS A 739 -50.96 31.90 24.31
N CYS A 740 -51.90 32.63 23.73
CA CYS A 740 -53.20 32.92 24.33
C CYS A 740 -54.29 31.89 24.00
N LEU A 741 -54.05 30.99 23.04
CA LEU A 741 -55.00 29.96 22.65
C LEU A 741 -55.18 28.92 23.77
N LYS A 742 -56.43 28.68 24.16
CA LYS A 742 -56.80 27.76 25.25
C LYS A 742 -57.61 26.60 24.72
N HIS A 743 -57.20 25.39 25.06
CA HIS A 743 -57.92 24.17 24.71
C HIS A 743 -59.23 24.04 25.52
N MET A 744 -60.32 23.65 24.86
CA MET A 744 -61.62 23.41 25.50
C MET A 744 -62.32 22.17 24.94
N ASN A 745 -62.91 21.37 25.83
CA ASN A 745 -63.57 20.10 25.50
C ASN A 745 -65.06 20.14 25.83
N PHE A 746 -65.88 19.67 24.90
CA PHE A 746 -67.33 19.61 25.00
C PHE A 746 -67.83 18.19 24.74
N ASN A 747 -68.21 17.50 25.82
CA ASN A 747 -68.60 16.09 25.78
C ASN A 747 -70.12 15.87 25.66
N VAL A 748 -70.92 16.93 25.60
CA VAL A 748 -72.40 16.85 25.65
C VAL A 748 -73.00 17.35 24.33
N ALA A 749 -73.75 16.47 23.65
CA ALA A 749 -74.44 16.80 22.41
C ALA A 749 -75.50 17.91 22.64
N LYS A 750 -75.66 18.83 21.66
CA LYS A 750 -76.53 20.01 21.74
C LYS A 750 -76.19 21.06 22.82
N ARG A 751 -74.99 21.02 23.39
CA ARG A 751 -74.50 22.13 24.24
C ARG A 751 -74.16 23.33 23.35
N HIS A 752 -74.67 24.51 23.71
CA HIS A 752 -74.26 25.77 23.10
C HIS A 752 -72.81 26.09 23.51
N ILE A 753 -71.92 26.21 22.53
CA ILE A 753 -70.56 26.76 22.70
C ILE A 753 -70.68 28.29 22.72
N LEU A 754 -71.38 28.85 21.74
CA LEU A 754 -71.76 30.26 21.64
C LEU A 754 -73.23 30.35 21.26
N GLN A 755 -73.88 31.46 21.62
CA GLN A 755 -75.30 31.68 21.35
C GLN A 755 -75.47 33.00 20.60
N GLU A 756 -76.33 32.99 19.59
CA GLU A 756 -76.65 34.16 18.76
C GLU A 756 -77.12 35.34 19.63
N LYS A 757 -76.81 36.56 19.20
CA LYS A 757 -77.21 37.82 19.88
C LYS A 757 -76.68 37.96 21.32
N LYS A 758 -75.78 37.08 21.78
CA LYS A 758 -75.02 37.25 23.05
C LYS A 758 -73.61 37.78 22.78
N PRO A 759 -72.99 38.44 23.78
CA PRO A 759 -71.60 38.88 23.70
C PRO A 759 -70.65 37.75 23.29
N LEU A 760 -69.90 37.95 22.20
CA LEU A 760 -68.91 37.05 21.66
C LEU A 760 -67.67 37.09 22.56
N LYS A 761 -67.57 36.13 23.49
CA LYS A 761 -66.50 36.09 24.50
C LYS A 761 -65.20 35.46 24.00
N MET A 762 -65.27 34.70 22.91
CA MET A 762 -64.14 33.98 22.32
C MET A 762 -64.41 33.68 20.85
N MET A 763 -63.35 33.59 20.07
CA MET A 763 -63.33 32.90 18.79
C MET A 763 -62.71 31.52 18.97
N PHE A 764 -62.98 30.56 18.08
CA PHE A 764 -62.38 29.23 18.21
C PHE A 764 -62.09 28.54 16.87
N PHE A 765 -61.17 27.59 16.93
CA PHE A 765 -60.84 26.65 15.85
C PHE A 765 -61.30 25.24 16.24
N VAL A 766 -61.96 24.53 15.32
CA VAL A 766 -62.41 23.15 15.56
C VAL A 766 -61.23 22.20 15.40
N ILE A 767 -60.87 21.53 16.49
CA ILE A 767 -59.77 20.57 16.54
C ILE A 767 -60.30 19.16 16.24
N ARG A 768 -61.50 18.86 16.75
CA ARG A 768 -62.11 17.55 16.67
C ARG A 768 -63.63 17.66 16.80
N GLY A 769 -64.34 16.78 16.10
CA GLY A 769 -65.80 16.79 16.06
C GLY A 769 -66.35 17.79 15.04
N VAL A 770 -67.67 17.99 15.06
CA VAL A 770 -68.37 18.89 14.14
C VAL A 770 -69.20 19.89 14.94
N VAL A 771 -69.07 21.17 14.62
CA VAL A 771 -69.86 22.25 15.22
C VAL A 771 -70.92 22.69 14.21
N LEU A 772 -72.18 22.76 14.64
CA LEU A 772 -73.31 23.26 13.86
C LEU A 772 -73.49 24.75 14.14
N ILE A 773 -73.62 25.56 13.10
CA ILE A 773 -73.95 26.98 13.21
C ILE A 773 -75.42 27.18 12.80
N GLU A 774 -76.23 27.73 13.71
CA GLU A 774 -77.64 28.08 13.49
C GLU A 774 -77.81 29.61 13.56
N SER A 775 -78.48 30.23 12.57
CA SER A 775 -78.75 31.68 12.53
C SER A 775 -80.23 31.96 12.23
N ASP A 776 -80.87 32.84 12.99
CA ASP A 776 -82.32 33.12 12.98
C ASP A 776 -82.82 33.95 11.77
N GLY A 777 -81.93 34.31 10.83
CA GLY A 777 -82.18 35.31 9.77
C GLY A 777 -82.52 34.80 8.37
N ALA A 778 -82.54 33.49 8.12
CA ALA A 778 -82.82 32.95 6.78
C ALA A 778 -84.27 32.42 6.68
N LEU A 779 -85.18 33.29 6.24
CA LEU A 779 -86.47 32.88 5.68
C LEU A 779 -86.23 32.28 4.28
N GLU A 780 -85.68 31.06 4.24
CA GLU A 780 -85.75 30.04 3.18
C GLU A 780 -84.75 28.93 3.53
N GLU A 781 -85.25 27.69 3.67
CA GLU A 781 -84.58 26.43 4.04
C GLU A 781 -83.42 26.49 5.06
N ASN A 782 -83.55 25.77 6.18
CA ASN A 782 -82.51 25.58 7.21
C ASN A 782 -81.13 25.15 6.65
N VAL A 783 -80.32 26.09 6.16
CA VAL A 783 -78.92 25.84 5.80
C VAL A 783 -78.14 25.75 7.11
N LYS A 784 -78.03 24.54 7.64
CA LYS A 784 -77.12 24.22 8.74
C LYS A 784 -75.69 24.21 8.20
N ASN A 785 -74.98 25.32 8.39
CA ASN A 785 -73.55 25.35 8.12
C ASN A 785 -72.81 24.52 9.18
N THR A 786 -72.03 23.54 8.74
CA THR A 786 -71.18 22.71 9.60
C THR A 786 -69.74 23.21 9.57
N CYS A 787 -69.19 23.56 10.73
CA CYS A 787 -67.76 23.75 10.90
C CYS A 787 -67.12 22.38 11.17
N GLU A 788 -66.33 21.92 10.19
CA GLU A 788 -65.52 20.71 10.29
C GLU A 788 -64.15 20.98 10.90
N ILE A 789 -63.35 19.92 11.06
CA ILE A 789 -62.00 19.98 11.62
C ILE A 789 -61.12 20.94 10.81
N GLY A 790 -60.49 21.89 11.50
CA GLY A 790 -59.63 22.91 10.90
C GLY A 790 -60.36 24.16 10.42
N SER A 791 -61.69 24.25 10.56
CA SER A 791 -62.48 25.47 10.36
C SER A 791 -62.54 26.31 11.65
N PHE A 792 -62.89 27.59 11.53
CA PHE A 792 -62.95 28.53 12.66
C PHE A 792 -64.30 29.27 12.73
N TYR A 793 -64.59 29.88 13.89
CA TYR A 793 -65.82 30.65 14.12
C TYR A 793 -65.58 31.81 15.11
N GLY A 794 -66.22 32.95 14.88
CA GLY A 794 -66.14 34.14 15.75
C GLY A 794 -65.06 35.15 15.34
N GLU A 795 -64.71 35.23 14.06
CA GLU A 795 -63.70 36.15 13.53
C GLU A 795 -64.04 37.64 13.74
N GLU A 796 -65.31 37.97 13.99
CA GLU A 796 -65.78 39.31 14.36
C GLU A 796 -65.07 39.84 15.61
N LEU A 797 -64.61 38.94 16.48
CA LEU A 797 -63.82 39.28 17.65
C LEU A 797 -62.48 39.92 17.25
N VAL A 798 -61.84 39.41 16.21
CA VAL A 798 -60.56 39.92 15.69
C VAL A 798 -60.77 41.30 15.08
N GLN A 799 -61.82 41.44 14.28
CA GLN A 799 -62.18 42.71 13.65
C GLN A 799 -62.55 43.78 14.69
N TRP A 800 -63.22 43.39 15.78
CA TRP A 800 -63.51 44.28 16.90
C TRP A 800 -62.22 44.82 17.54
N VAL A 801 -61.26 43.96 17.89
CA VAL A 801 -60.04 44.42 18.57
C VAL A 801 -59.16 45.29 17.64
N THR A 802 -59.05 44.97 16.34
CA THR A 802 -58.25 45.75 15.39
C THR A 802 -58.84 47.13 15.08
N THR A 803 -60.14 47.33 15.26
CA THR A 803 -60.80 48.61 14.98
C THR A 803 -60.56 49.66 16.08
N TRP A 804 -60.32 49.23 17.32
CA TRP A 804 -60.15 50.13 18.47
C TRP A 804 -58.68 50.30 18.89
N VAL A 805 -57.74 49.87 18.04
CA VAL A 805 -56.28 49.97 18.28
C VAL A 805 -55.86 51.40 18.64
N HIS A 806 -56.50 52.44 18.11
CA HIS A 806 -56.13 53.84 18.39
C HIS A 806 -57.06 54.58 19.37
N LYS A 807 -58.06 53.90 19.97
CA LYS A 807 -59.03 54.46 20.92
C LYS A 807 -59.12 53.61 22.21
N SER A 808 -59.94 54.02 23.17
CA SER A 808 -60.29 53.18 24.33
C SER A 808 -61.25 52.08 23.89
N PHE A 809 -60.93 50.81 24.20
CA PHE A 809 -61.82 49.69 23.88
C PHE A 809 -63.22 49.88 24.50
N PRO A 810 -64.30 49.68 23.74
CA PRO A 810 -65.66 49.85 24.24
C PRO A 810 -65.98 48.81 25.33
N ALA A 811 -66.86 49.18 26.27
CA ALA A 811 -67.24 48.31 27.39
C ALA A 811 -68.08 47.08 26.97
N LYS A 812 -68.66 47.09 25.76
CA LYS A 812 -69.49 45.99 25.21
C LYS A 812 -68.77 45.26 24.08
N LEU A 813 -68.79 43.93 24.13
CA LEU A 813 -68.26 43.01 23.10
C LEU A 813 -69.21 42.90 21.90
N PRO A 814 -68.71 42.53 20.70
CA PRO A 814 -69.56 42.25 19.54
C PRO A 814 -70.50 41.09 19.83
N LEU A 815 -71.66 41.04 19.17
CA LEU A 815 -72.63 39.95 19.35
C LEU A 815 -72.31 38.79 18.39
N SER A 816 -72.52 37.56 18.85
CA SER A 816 -72.35 36.36 18.03
C SER A 816 -73.35 36.36 16.86
N PRO A 817 -72.90 36.17 15.60
CA PRO A 817 -73.75 36.20 14.40
C PRO A 817 -74.67 34.97 14.27
N GLY A 818 -74.36 33.90 15.01
CA GLY A 818 -75.12 32.65 15.06
C GLY A 818 -74.91 31.93 16.40
N SER A 819 -75.63 30.83 16.58
CA SER A 819 -75.47 29.89 17.69
C SER A 819 -74.59 28.71 17.25
N ALA A 820 -73.46 28.52 17.94
CA ALA A 820 -72.54 27.41 17.69
C ALA A 820 -72.85 26.23 18.65
N LEU A 821 -73.18 25.07 18.09
CA LEU A 821 -73.72 23.90 18.79
C LEU A 821 -72.88 22.65 18.53
N CYS A 822 -72.68 21.81 19.54
CA CYS A 822 -72.04 20.51 19.34
C CYS A 822 -72.96 19.55 18.56
N SER A 823 -72.45 18.98 17.44
CA SER A 823 -73.21 18.05 16.59
C SER A 823 -73.46 16.69 17.27
N VAL A 824 -74.65 16.13 17.07
CA VAL A 824 -75.06 14.82 17.61
C VAL A 824 -74.37 13.65 16.88
N ARG A 825 -74.00 13.84 15.61
CA ARG A 825 -73.41 12.78 14.76
C ARG A 825 -71.88 12.69 14.84
N GLY A 826 -71.21 13.65 15.49
CA GLY A 826 -69.75 13.87 15.38
C GLY A 826 -68.90 13.48 16.60
N GLY A 827 -69.48 12.92 17.67
CA GLY A 827 -68.74 12.61 18.90
C GLY A 827 -68.39 13.87 19.74
N PRO A 828 -67.47 13.76 20.73
CA PRO A 828 -67.04 14.90 21.54
C PRO A 828 -66.36 15.97 20.69
N VAL A 829 -66.68 17.23 20.96
CA VAL A 829 -66.12 18.38 20.23
C VAL A 829 -64.97 18.98 21.04
N GLU A 830 -63.81 19.14 20.40
CA GLU A 830 -62.62 19.78 20.97
C GLU A 830 -62.29 21.03 20.16
N ILE A 831 -62.04 22.16 20.84
CA ILE A 831 -61.77 23.45 20.21
C ILE A 831 -60.56 24.16 20.83
N LEU A 832 -59.88 24.98 20.02
CA LEU A 832 -58.85 25.93 20.46
C LEU A 832 -59.51 27.31 20.51
N ALA A 833 -59.71 27.85 21.70
CA ALA A 833 -60.42 29.11 21.90
C ALA A 833 -59.46 30.27 22.22
N LEU A 834 -59.66 31.40 21.55
CA LEU A 834 -59.01 32.68 21.84
C LEU A 834 -60.02 33.63 22.47
N LYS A 835 -59.81 34.00 23.74
CA LYS A 835 -60.76 34.87 24.47
C LYS A 835 -60.59 36.33 24.09
N ALA A 836 -61.67 37.09 24.22
CA ALA A 836 -61.71 38.54 24.01
C ALA A 836 -60.64 39.28 24.84
N ASP A 837 -60.54 38.97 26.13
CA ASP A 837 -59.61 39.66 27.04
C ASP A 837 -58.15 39.33 26.74
N ASP A 838 -57.87 38.07 26.38
CA ASP A 838 -56.53 37.61 26.02
C ASP A 838 -56.09 38.32 24.71
N LEU A 839 -56.97 38.37 23.70
CA LEU A 839 -56.70 39.09 22.45
C LEU A 839 -56.54 40.60 22.65
N LYS A 840 -57.37 41.20 23.51
CA LYS A 840 -57.25 42.62 23.91
C LYS A 840 -55.90 42.91 24.57
N SER A 841 -55.41 42.00 25.40
CA SER A 841 -54.08 42.12 26.02
C SER A 841 -52.98 42.13 24.97
N VAL A 842 -53.01 41.19 24.03
CA VAL A 842 -52.01 41.11 22.94
C VAL A 842 -52.04 42.37 22.09
N VAL A 843 -53.21 42.85 21.66
CA VAL A 843 -53.28 44.08 20.85
C VAL A 843 -52.85 45.32 21.62
N SER A 844 -53.09 45.37 22.93
CA SER A 844 -52.60 46.47 23.78
C SER A 844 -51.08 46.47 23.91
N GLU A 845 -50.47 45.29 24.01
CA GLU A 845 -49.01 45.11 24.08
C GLU A 845 -48.33 45.47 22.76
N PHE A 846 -48.91 45.05 21.63
CA PHE A 846 -48.32 45.22 20.29
C PHE A 846 -48.88 46.40 19.50
N ARG A 847 -49.45 47.41 20.18
CA ARG A 847 -50.21 48.53 19.60
C ARG A 847 -49.51 49.23 18.42
N SER A 848 -48.18 49.37 18.47
CA SER A 848 -47.38 50.02 17.41
C SER A 848 -47.35 49.22 16.10
N LYS A 849 -47.46 47.89 16.16
CA LYS A 849 -47.40 46.99 14.99
C LYS A 849 -48.70 46.89 14.19
N PHE A 850 -49.77 47.51 14.66
CA PHE A 850 -51.06 47.58 13.98
C PHE A 850 -51.23 48.87 13.16
N SER A 851 -50.17 49.69 13.04
CA SER A 851 -50.22 50.98 12.34
C SER A 851 -49.99 50.81 10.84
N THR A 852 -51.03 51.00 10.03
CA THR A 852 -50.86 51.39 8.62
C THR A 852 -50.92 52.92 8.54
N GLU A 853 -49.78 53.54 8.23
CA GLU A 853 -49.73 54.94 7.81
C GLU A 853 -50.70 55.15 6.64
N THR A 854 -51.81 55.83 6.89
CA THR A 854 -52.53 56.54 5.82
C THR A 854 -52.55 58.00 6.19
N THR A 855 -51.37 58.62 6.21
CA THR A 855 -51.24 60.08 6.17
C THR A 855 -51.66 60.55 4.78
N LEU A 856 -52.91 60.98 4.65
CA LEU A 856 -53.24 61.99 3.63
C LEU A 856 -52.61 63.32 4.08
N PRO A 857 -51.89 64.04 3.22
CA PRO A 857 -51.34 65.34 3.56
C PRO A 857 -52.47 66.30 3.92
N THR A 858 -52.44 66.80 5.15
CA THR A 858 -53.18 68.00 5.56
C THR A 858 -52.44 69.20 4.97
N ASP A 859 -52.67 69.46 3.69
CA ASP A 859 -52.34 70.75 3.10
C ASP A 859 -53.34 71.07 1.98
N SER A 860 -54.43 71.73 2.34
CA SER A 860 -55.15 72.60 1.42
C SER A 860 -56.11 73.48 2.20
N ASP A 861 -56.05 74.78 1.93
CA ASP A 861 -57.02 75.82 2.27
C ASP A 861 -58.43 75.59 1.62
N GLN A 862 -58.85 74.33 1.48
CA GLN A 862 -60.16 73.92 0.94
C GLN A 862 -61.05 73.33 2.06
N PRO A 863 -62.37 73.61 2.06
CA PRO A 863 -63.29 73.08 3.09
C PRO A 863 -63.26 71.54 3.13
N ARG A 864 -63.29 70.95 4.34
CA ARG A 864 -63.27 69.48 4.58
C ARG A 864 -64.34 68.75 3.76
N GLU A 865 -65.48 69.41 3.56
CA GLU A 865 -66.63 68.95 2.78
C GLU A 865 -66.32 68.82 1.28
N LEU A 866 -65.50 69.72 0.72
CA LEU A 866 -65.15 69.74 -0.70
C LEU A 866 -64.23 68.56 -1.05
N THR A 867 -63.30 68.21 -0.15
CA THR A 867 -62.42 67.05 -0.30
C THR A 867 -63.21 65.74 -0.26
N ILE A 868 -64.24 65.66 0.60
CA ILE A 868 -65.11 64.48 0.73
C ILE A 868 -65.96 64.30 -0.54
N LEU A 869 -66.55 65.37 -1.11
CA LEU A 869 -67.34 65.27 -2.35
C LEU A 869 -66.50 64.80 -3.55
N LYS A 870 -65.21 65.17 -3.62
CA LYS A 870 -64.29 64.73 -4.70
C LYS A 870 -63.96 63.22 -4.64
N ASN A 871 -64.38 62.48 -3.60
CA ASN A 871 -64.28 61.02 -3.57
C ASN A 871 -65.33 60.32 -4.45
N VAL A 872 -66.39 61.03 -4.87
CA VAL A 872 -67.38 60.50 -5.82
C VAL A 872 -66.88 60.76 -7.24
N GLU A 873 -66.70 59.71 -8.03
CA GLU A 873 -66.08 59.78 -9.37
C GLU A 873 -66.74 60.82 -10.29
N ILE A 874 -68.08 60.91 -10.23
CA ILE A 874 -68.89 61.85 -11.05
C ILE A 874 -68.72 63.31 -10.60
N LEU A 875 -68.51 63.55 -9.30
CA LEU A 875 -68.33 64.90 -8.75
C LEU A 875 -66.91 65.41 -8.95
N LYS A 876 -65.93 64.51 -9.09
CA LYS A 876 -64.51 64.86 -9.27
C LYS A 876 -64.23 65.71 -10.51
N THR A 877 -65.05 65.58 -11.56
CA THR A 877 -64.91 66.31 -12.83
C THR A 877 -65.81 67.54 -12.94
N MET A 878 -66.64 67.83 -11.93
CA MET A 878 -67.53 68.99 -11.92
C MET A 878 -66.81 70.29 -11.58
N ASN A 879 -67.36 71.41 -12.06
CA ASN A 879 -66.87 72.75 -11.75
C ASN A 879 -66.88 72.98 -10.22
N GLU A 880 -65.77 73.50 -9.66
CA GLU A 880 -65.64 73.77 -8.23
C GLU A 880 -66.71 74.73 -7.70
N GLU A 881 -67.25 75.64 -8.51
CA GLU A 881 -68.37 76.52 -8.09
C GLU A 881 -69.65 75.74 -7.81
N VAL A 882 -69.93 74.71 -8.62
CA VAL A 882 -71.09 73.81 -8.41
C VAL A 882 -70.85 72.95 -7.17
N LEU A 883 -69.63 72.43 -6.98
CA LEU A 883 -69.28 71.65 -5.80
C LEU A 883 -69.35 72.48 -4.51
N LYS A 884 -68.94 73.75 -4.54
CA LYS A 884 -69.10 74.68 -3.41
C LYS A 884 -70.56 74.93 -3.07
N GLU A 885 -71.45 74.96 -4.06
CA GLU A 885 -72.88 75.07 -3.82
C GLU A 885 -73.44 73.78 -3.20
N VAL A 886 -73.07 72.61 -3.71
CA VAL A 886 -73.45 71.30 -3.12
C VAL A 886 -72.94 71.18 -1.68
N CYS A 887 -71.74 71.69 -1.36
CA CYS A 887 -71.19 71.69 0.00
C CYS A 887 -72.09 72.42 1.01
N LYS A 888 -72.81 73.48 0.60
CA LYS A 888 -73.69 74.23 1.50
C LYS A 888 -74.89 73.41 1.99
N HIS A 889 -75.24 72.34 1.27
CA HIS A 889 -76.37 71.47 1.57
C HIS A 889 -75.96 70.18 2.33
N LEU A 890 -74.67 70.00 2.64
CA LEU A 890 -74.22 68.88 3.47
C LEU A 890 -74.56 69.15 4.94
N THR A 891 -75.15 68.16 5.59
CA THR A 891 -75.49 68.23 7.02
C THR A 891 -74.87 67.07 7.78
N GLU A 892 -74.28 67.35 8.94
CA GLU A 892 -73.69 66.31 9.78
C GLU A 892 -74.76 65.63 10.64
N LYS A 893 -74.69 64.31 10.75
CA LYS A 893 -75.60 63.51 11.58
C LYS A 893 -74.88 62.31 12.17
N THR A 894 -75.19 62.01 13.42
CA THR A 894 -74.66 60.85 14.14
C THR A 894 -75.71 59.75 14.22
N TYR A 895 -75.32 58.52 13.94
CA TYR A 895 -76.13 57.31 14.07
C TYR A 895 -75.52 56.40 15.14
N LYS A 896 -76.36 55.70 15.90
CA LYS A 896 -75.89 54.77 16.92
C LYS A 896 -76.67 53.47 16.93
N ASP A 897 -76.00 52.39 16.54
CA ASP A 897 -76.57 51.03 16.53
C ASP A 897 -77.95 50.98 15.86
N GLU A 898 -78.06 51.61 14.69
CA GLU A 898 -79.31 51.73 13.92
C GLU A 898 -79.04 51.73 12.41
N TYR A 899 -80.09 51.56 11.59
CA TYR A 899 -79.98 51.62 10.13
C TYR A 899 -79.84 53.06 9.63
N ILE A 900 -78.81 53.31 8.84
CA ILE A 900 -78.63 54.56 8.09
C ILE A 900 -79.54 54.54 6.85
N ILE A 901 -79.48 53.46 6.07
CA ILE A 901 -80.35 53.18 4.91
C ILE A 901 -80.67 51.68 4.92
N MET A 902 -81.90 51.30 4.57
CA MET A 902 -82.30 49.88 4.44
C MET A 902 -82.41 49.47 2.96
N LYS A 903 -82.06 48.23 2.65
CA LYS A 903 -82.22 47.63 1.32
C LYS A 903 -83.68 47.77 0.85
N ASP A 904 -83.85 48.01 -0.45
CA ASP A 904 -85.13 48.13 -1.17
C ASP A 904 -86.01 49.30 -0.72
N LYS A 905 -85.53 50.20 0.16
CA LYS A 905 -86.17 51.49 0.46
C LYS A 905 -85.72 52.57 -0.51
N GLN A 906 -86.61 53.54 -0.79
CA GLN A 906 -86.27 54.72 -1.58
C GLN A 906 -85.11 55.48 -0.92
N MET A 907 -84.12 55.84 -1.73
CA MET A 907 -82.95 56.59 -1.30
C MET A 907 -83.31 58.07 -1.29
N GLU A 908 -83.62 58.59 -0.12
CA GLU A 908 -83.91 60.03 0.07
C GLU A 908 -82.64 60.84 0.32
N MET A 909 -81.53 60.17 0.63
CA MET A 909 -80.27 60.81 0.97
C MET A 909 -79.05 59.96 0.58
N MET A 910 -77.96 60.64 0.28
CA MET A 910 -76.61 60.11 0.18
C MET A 910 -75.89 60.41 1.49
N PHE A 911 -75.00 59.53 1.94
CA PHE A 911 -74.17 59.77 3.13
C PHE A 911 -72.69 59.51 2.87
N PHE A 912 -71.83 60.21 3.61
CA PHE A 912 -70.38 60.09 3.62
C PHE A 912 -69.92 59.80 5.04
N ILE A 913 -69.11 58.76 5.23
CA ILE A 913 -68.62 58.37 6.56
C ILE A 913 -67.51 59.34 6.97
N VAL A 914 -67.78 60.10 8.04
CA VAL A 914 -66.82 61.03 8.65
C VAL A 914 -66.03 60.32 9.73
N SER A 915 -66.69 59.54 10.59
CA SER A 915 -66.03 58.71 11.61
C SER A 915 -66.92 57.52 12.00
N GLY A 916 -66.32 56.38 12.35
CA GLY A 916 -67.05 55.16 12.75
C GLY A 916 -67.07 54.05 11.69
N VAL A 917 -67.89 53.01 11.92
CA VAL A 917 -67.97 51.81 11.05
C VAL A 917 -69.41 51.51 10.66
N VAL A 918 -69.64 51.31 9.36
CA VAL A 918 -70.95 50.94 8.82
C VAL A 918 -70.90 49.53 8.25
N SER A 919 -71.79 48.66 8.73
CA SER A 919 -72.02 47.32 8.16
C SER A 919 -72.89 47.43 6.92
N VAL A 920 -72.41 46.93 5.79
CA VAL A 920 -73.13 46.84 4.52
C VAL A 920 -73.56 45.41 4.29
N THR A 921 -74.87 45.21 4.13
CA THR A 921 -75.45 43.90 3.83
C THR A 921 -76.01 43.91 2.42
N LYS A 922 -75.43 43.10 1.53
CA LYS A 922 -75.87 42.90 0.15
C LYS A 922 -76.08 41.41 -0.09
N GLU A 923 -77.34 41.01 -0.24
CA GLU A 923 -77.73 39.60 -0.39
C GLU A 923 -77.14 38.73 0.74
N ASN A 924 -76.22 37.83 0.41
CA ASN A 924 -75.55 36.91 1.35
C ASN A 924 -74.14 37.38 1.77
N SER A 925 -73.74 38.59 1.38
CA SER A 925 -72.44 39.18 1.71
C SER A 925 -72.60 40.31 2.71
N LYS A 926 -71.75 40.29 3.75
CA LYS A 926 -71.66 41.35 4.75
C LYS A 926 -70.26 41.93 4.72
N HIS A 927 -70.16 43.22 4.43
CA HIS A 927 -68.90 43.96 4.39
C HIS A 927 -68.97 45.14 5.36
N TYR A 928 -67.84 45.72 5.73
CA TYR A 928 -67.77 46.84 6.68
C TYR A 928 -67.04 47.99 6.02
N LEU A 929 -67.60 49.20 6.11
CA LEU A 929 -67.01 50.44 5.61
C LEU A 929 -66.49 51.27 6.78
N ARG A 930 -65.30 51.86 6.61
CA ARG A 930 -64.62 52.70 7.61
C ARG A 930 -64.28 54.09 7.06
N GLU A 931 -63.93 54.99 7.96
CA GLU A 931 -63.27 56.26 7.61
C GLU A 931 -61.98 55.98 6.81
N GLY A 932 -61.91 56.50 5.57
CA GLY A 932 -60.73 56.39 4.69
C GLY A 932 -60.72 55.20 3.71
N GLU A 933 -61.60 54.20 3.84
CA GLU A 933 -61.73 53.09 2.88
C GLU A 933 -62.60 53.52 1.69
N ARG A 934 -62.11 53.38 0.44
CA ARG A 934 -62.93 53.69 -0.75
C ARG A 934 -63.77 52.48 -1.18
N PRO A 935 -65.09 52.64 -1.41
CA PRO A 935 -65.88 53.86 -1.25
C PRO A 935 -66.28 54.12 0.20
N ASN A 936 -66.07 55.34 0.72
CA ASN A 936 -66.44 55.74 2.09
C ASN A 936 -67.82 56.42 2.15
N HIS A 937 -68.64 56.21 1.11
CA HIS A 937 -69.91 56.88 0.87
C HIS A 937 -70.91 55.94 0.22
N SER A 938 -72.19 56.27 0.27
CA SER A 938 -73.27 55.52 -0.38
C SER A 938 -74.40 56.46 -0.79
N GLY A 939 -74.93 56.29 -2.00
CA GLY A 939 -75.85 57.24 -2.63
C GLY A 939 -75.48 57.69 -4.03
N ASP A 940 -74.52 57.06 -4.69
CA ASP A 940 -74.05 57.44 -6.04
C ASP A 940 -75.18 57.45 -7.08
N GLU A 941 -76.19 56.61 -6.90
CA GLU A 941 -77.39 56.54 -7.73
C GLU A 941 -78.17 57.87 -7.72
N LEU A 942 -78.14 58.62 -6.60
CA LEU A 942 -78.77 59.94 -6.51
C LEU A 942 -78.02 61.00 -7.30
N ILE A 943 -76.69 60.97 -7.29
CA ILE A 943 -75.84 61.87 -8.09
C ILE A 943 -76.01 61.55 -9.57
N GLN A 944 -75.98 60.27 -9.96
CA GLN A 944 -76.22 59.84 -11.34
C GLN A 944 -77.60 60.27 -11.85
N ARG A 945 -78.64 60.12 -11.02
CA ARG A 945 -79.99 60.58 -11.33
C ARG A 945 -80.04 62.09 -11.49
N TRP A 946 -79.46 62.85 -10.55
CA TRP A 946 -79.46 64.31 -10.58
C TRP A 946 -78.83 64.82 -11.88
N VAL A 947 -77.65 64.32 -12.26
CA VAL A 947 -77.00 64.67 -13.54
C VAL A 947 -77.88 64.33 -14.74
N ARG A 948 -78.47 63.13 -14.78
CA ARG A 948 -79.36 62.71 -15.89
C ARG A 948 -80.65 63.50 -15.98
N SER A 949 -81.21 63.94 -14.85
CA SER A 949 -82.46 64.71 -14.80
C SER A 949 -82.33 66.11 -15.41
N LYS A 950 -81.11 66.64 -15.51
CA LYS A 950 -80.82 67.92 -16.16
C LYS A 950 -80.54 67.77 -17.66
N SER A 951 -80.24 66.57 -18.14
CA SER A 951 -79.94 66.27 -19.55
C SER A 951 -81.08 65.56 -20.31
N ALA A 952 -82.11 65.03 -19.63
CA ALA A 952 -83.26 64.35 -20.24
C ALA A 952 -84.49 64.34 -19.31
N SER A 953 -85.70 64.10 -19.84
CA SER A 953 -86.91 63.91 -19.03
C SER A 953 -86.89 62.56 -18.30
N VAL A 954 -86.47 62.55 -17.04
CA VAL A 954 -86.36 61.34 -16.20
C VAL A 954 -87.57 61.21 -15.26
N SER A 955 -88.03 59.98 -15.01
CA SER A 955 -89.13 59.62 -14.08
C SER A 955 -88.95 60.21 -12.66
N ALA A 956 -90.07 60.60 -12.02
CA ALA A 956 -90.10 61.25 -10.71
C ALA A 956 -89.76 60.36 -9.50
N GLU A 957 -89.72 59.02 -9.64
CA GLU A 957 -89.49 58.10 -8.51
C GLU A 957 -88.02 57.92 -8.14
N LEU A 958 -87.64 58.15 -6.87
CA LEU A 958 -86.26 57.98 -6.36
C LEU A 958 -85.74 56.54 -6.47
N PRO A 959 -84.42 56.33 -6.68
CA PRO A 959 -83.82 54.99 -6.73
C PRO A 959 -83.97 54.28 -5.38
N THR A 960 -84.06 52.95 -5.40
CA THR A 960 -84.06 52.13 -4.17
C THR A 960 -82.64 51.69 -3.81
N SER A 961 -82.37 51.55 -2.51
CA SER A 961 -81.04 51.17 -2.05
C SER A 961 -80.76 49.69 -2.31
N PRO A 962 -79.65 49.33 -2.98
CA PRO A 962 -79.32 47.93 -3.26
C PRO A 962 -78.78 47.19 -2.02
N SER A 963 -78.57 47.85 -0.89
CA SER A 963 -77.94 47.28 0.31
C SER A 963 -78.46 47.94 1.59
N SER A 964 -78.39 47.22 2.71
CA SER A 964 -78.68 47.79 4.04
C SER A 964 -77.39 48.27 4.69
N PHE A 965 -77.42 49.47 5.27
CA PHE A 965 -76.31 50.13 5.93
C PHE A 965 -76.64 50.31 7.41
N TRP A 966 -75.89 49.64 8.28
CA TRP A 966 -76.09 49.64 9.74
C TRP A 966 -74.91 50.30 10.46
N ALA A 967 -75.17 51.31 11.28
CA ALA A 967 -74.14 51.95 12.10
C ALA A 967 -73.72 51.02 13.25
N ILE A 968 -72.42 50.72 13.38
CA ILE A 968 -71.89 49.90 14.46
C ILE A 968 -71.25 50.80 15.52
N GLY A 969 -71.90 50.92 16.67
CA GLY A 969 -71.56 51.94 17.65
C GLY A 969 -71.93 53.34 17.14
N GLU A 970 -71.21 54.37 17.59
CA GLU A 970 -71.40 55.74 17.14
C GLU A 970 -70.69 55.98 15.81
N VAL A 971 -71.46 56.40 14.79
CA VAL A 971 -70.97 56.72 13.45
C VAL A 971 -71.43 58.12 13.09
N GLU A 972 -70.48 58.99 12.73
CA GLU A 972 -70.73 60.33 12.21
C GLU A 972 -70.70 60.30 10.68
N VAL A 973 -71.74 60.85 10.06
CA VAL A 973 -71.85 60.94 8.60
C VAL A 973 -72.23 62.35 8.16
N LEU A 974 -71.74 62.78 7.00
CA LEU A 974 -72.31 63.91 6.27
C LEU A 974 -73.40 63.40 5.34
N ILE A 975 -74.54 64.07 5.32
CA ILE A 975 -75.72 63.69 4.55
C ILE A 975 -76.02 64.76 3.53
N LEU A 976 -76.30 64.33 2.29
CA LEU A 976 -76.82 65.14 1.21
C LEU A 976 -78.19 64.58 0.79
N LYS A 977 -79.26 65.33 1.01
CA LYS A 977 -80.61 64.88 0.64
C LYS A 977 -80.87 65.08 -0.85
N ALA A 978 -81.73 64.22 -1.41
CA ALA A 978 -82.13 64.28 -2.80
C ALA A 978 -82.88 65.58 -3.15
N GLU A 979 -83.69 66.12 -2.21
CA GLU A 979 -84.42 67.38 -2.37
C GLU A 979 -83.48 68.59 -2.48
N ASP A 980 -82.46 68.63 -1.61
CA ASP A 980 -81.47 69.69 -1.58
C ASP A 980 -80.60 69.66 -2.85
N LEU A 981 -80.18 68.46 -3.26
CA LEU A 981 -79.42 68.26 -4.49
C LEU A 981 -80.22 68.69 -5.75
N ALA A 982 -81.53 68.45 -5.79
CA ALA A 982 -82.37 68.84 -6.92
C ALA A 982 -82.44 70.37 -7.14
N SER A 983 -82.26 71.15 -6.06
CA SER A 983 -82.29 72.62 -6.07
C SER A 983 -81.03 73.26 -6.67
N VAL A 984 -79.92 72.51 -6.76
CA VAL A 984 -78.65 72.99 -7.33
C VAL A 984 -78.72 73.06 -8.87
N GLN A 985 -78.34 74.20 -9.46
CA GLN A 985 -78.28 74.40 -10.90
C GLN A 985 -76.87 74.11 -11.45
N LEU A 986 -76.76 73.25 -12.47
CA LEU A 986 -75.54 73.08 -13.27
C LEU A 986 -75.50 74.24 -14.29
N GLY A 987 -74.53 75.14 -14.20
CA GLY A 987 -74.36 76.23 -15.17
C GLY A 987 -74.09 75.70 -16.60
N ASP A 988 -74.42 76.50 -17.63
CA ASP A 988 -74.49 76.17 -19.06
C ASP A 988 -73.19 75.70 -19.78
N ARG A 989 -72.21 75.12 -19.08
CA ARG A 989 -70.99 74.57 -19.72
C ARG A 989 -70.53 73.28 -19.08
N ILE A 990 -71.14 72.16 -19.48
CA ILE A 990 -70.53 70.83 -19.43
C ILE A 990 -70.93 70.12 -20.73
N GLY A 991 -69.98 70.01 -21.65
CA GLY A 991 -70.05 69.19 -22.87
C GLY A 991 -69.07 68.04 -22.77
#